data_AF-A0A061FRK1-F1
#
_entry.id   AF-A0A061FRK1-F1
#
_cell.length_a   1.000
_cell.length_b   1.000
_cell.length_c   1.000
_cell.angle_alpha   90.00
_cell.angle_beta   90.00
_cell.angle_gamma   90.00
#
_symmetry.space_group_name_H-M   'P 1'
#
loop_
_entity.id
_entity.type
_entity.pdbx_description
1 polymer ?
#
loop_
_entity_poly.entity_id
_entity_poly.type
_entity_poly.pdbx_seq_one_letter_code
_entity_poly.pdbx_strand_id
1 'polypeptide(L)'
;MLVQQSMFKFRKFIMDEEERERIEDEEKVVDEEKAKKVIGIIDTGINVNHECFEDKHLPILEGKKLQIPFRRKFVALENFTKAKRPTIAPALLDYNFPEDLNGHGTACASIAAGTLIELEWLKDIYGVSNTRIQGANPFARIASYKVNGSYMVLDKSFQVLKSSLLDAIKKAIADKVDVILVALATDVKQDRASYLFDPVNLGGYLAMKENILLCTSSGNKGDDYFTLSGGLAPWVLTVGSCNSGGKFITNIELGDALKLKGYGAFIDTDGHACELIDYSECFEQDSEINKGKGIAKGVDAKERGKQIEETYPKRKKTIKEETQPQKKDWKIREEVVEGRIIYYNGDRIWPINAILDAKVAGVICVDDGMQFRSYELWRPVVYVKDGDGQQIVSYIENNSKFETKAKARIYKTVYEEEDEEVCRVSYESGKGPNSYDSYVLKPDICAPGEDILCASKYDMQNMYAHYSVMSGTSMASAVTVGLISYIRAIHKNWGPARIKSAIMTSAKSINKPADMDVLGYGNECLNPLKAIDPGLVYDISLEEFRRYLLNLDGDKEYLSSNGENIQGEEILGMDLNLPNFSLVLDERSEYIFNRTLTNVGSSQCSYKAKIIFHPRFFTNKVGRALQERFPRSIDIRVEPDVLEFNNIEQQRCFRLIVRSSGSLGNILTKVMLVRATLVWQEQKERNGRDQPHSVSSPIIIMSSHLWRLRPPIEKIAHDSMLPKKRFAEQGDVATSKGKQKAIKIGLYKASNTWNRVREKRPQELTALQHKFSTLQRCLVPLLRGRNISAAASSSQRCSAVPPYQTELTALQHQVLNAAALFSTIATRQ
;
A
#
# COMPACT_ATOMS: atom_id res chain seq x y z
N MET A 1 7.26 -21.63 -37.10
CA MET A 1 6.51 -22.11 -35.92
C MET A 1 7.40 -21.96 -34.69
N LEU A 2 7.29 -20.83 -33.99
CA LEU A 2 7.68 -20.68 -32.59
C LEU A 2 6.76 -19.59 -32.07
N VAL A 3 5.87 -19.99 -31.17
CA VAL A 3 4.73 -19.23 -30.68
C VAL A 3 5.25 -18.03 -29.89
N GLN A 4 4.88 -16.81 -30.30
CA GLN A 4 4.89 -15.64 -29.44
C GLN A 4 3.89 -15.87 -28.29
N GLN A 5 4.35 -16.39 -27.17
CA GLN A 5 3.61 -16.35 -25.91
C GLN A 5 4.00 -15.05 -25.20
N SER A 6 3.02 -14.15 -25.03
CA SER A 6 3.16 -12.93 -24.24
C SER A 6 3.50 -13.29 -22.80
N MET A 7 4.60 -12.80 -22.25
CA MET A 7 5.02 -13.15 -20.89
C MET A 7 5.46 -11.89 -20.14
N PHE A 8 4.44 -11.22 -19.59
CA PHE A 8 4.54 -10.46 -18.35
C PHE A 8 3.57 -11.16 -17.39
N LYS A 9 4.06 -12.10 -16.57
CA LYS A 9 3.23 -13.00 -15.72
C LYS A 9 2.24 -12.25 -14.80
N PHE A 10 2.48 -10.97 -14.51
CA PHE A 10 1.54 -10.09 -13.81
C PHE A 10 0.17 -9.97 -14.49
N ARG A 11 0.05 -10.15 -15.81
CA ARG A 11 -1.24 -10.13 -16.52
C ARG A 11 -2.20 -11.21 -16.03
N LYS A 12 -1.68 -12.37 -15.58
CA LYS A 12 -2.48 -13.43 -14.94
C LYS A 12 -3.15 -12.97 -13.63
N PHE A 13 -2.71 -11.85 -13.07
CA PHE A 13 -3.27 -11.21 -11.87
C PHE A 13 -4.11 -9.97 -12.14
N ILE A 14 -4.15 -9.49 -13.39
CA ILE A 14 -5.00 -8.36 -13.84
C ILE A 14 -6.16 -8.83 -14.74
N MET A 15 -6.32 -10.16 -14.87
CA MET A 15 -7.20 -10.86 -15.82
C MET A 15 -6.59 -10.92 -17.23
N ASP A 16 -6.64 -12.10 -17.83
CA ASP A 16 -6.31 -12.26 -19.24
C ASP A 16 -7.38 -11.56 -20.11
N GLU A 17 -6.97 -10.89 -21.19
CA GLU A 17 -7.88 -10.06 -22.00
C GLU A 17 -8.97 -10.90 -22.66
N GLU A 18 -8.64 -12.08 -23.21
CA GLU A 18 -9.63 -12.95 -23.86
C GLU A 18 -10.65 -13.52 -22.87
N GLU A 19 -10.20 -13.87 -21.66
CA GLU A 19 -11.06 -14.41 -20.60
C GLU A 19 -11.92 -13.31 -19.98
N ARG A 20 -11.37 -12.11 -19.84
CA ARG A 20 -12.11 -10.92 -19.42
C ARG A 20 -13.18 -10.54 -20.44
N GLU A 21 -12.85 -10.47 -21.72
CA GLU A 21 -13.81 -10.16 -22.79
C GLU A 21 -14.96 -11.18 -22.80
N ARG A 22 -14.64 -12.47 -22.64
CA ARG A 22 -15.65 -13.53 -22.51
C ARG A 22 -16.59 -13.30 -21.33
N ILE A 23 -16.05 -13.00 -20.15
CA ILE A 23 -16.86 -12.75 -18.95
C ILE A 23 -17.70 -11.47 -19.12
N GLU A 24 -17.12 -10.41 -19.69
CA GLU A 24 -17.85 -9.16 -19.97
C GLU A 24 -18.99 -9.38 -20.96
N ASP A 25 -18.81 -10.24 -21.97
CA ASP A 25 -19.85 -10.64 -22.91
C ASP A 25 -20.94 -11.49 -22.26
N GLU A 26 -20.55 -12.47 -21.43
CA GLU A 26 -21.48 -13.36 -20.71
C GLU A 26 -22.32 -12.58 -19.68
N GLU A 27 -21.70 -11.68 -18.92
CA GLU A 27 -22.33 -10.83 -17.91
C GLU A 27 -22.93 -9.54 -18.50
N LYS A 28 -22.77 -9.30 -19.81
CA LYS A 28 -23.25 -8.11 -20.53
C LYS A 28 -22.77 -6.78 -19.91
N VAL A 29 -21.51 -6.74 -19.48
CA VAL A 29 -20.91 -5.62 -18.76
C VAL A 29 -20.36 -4.59 -19.76
N VAL A 30 -21.15 -3.54 -19.99
CA VAL A 30 -20.71 -2.43 -20.86
C VAL A 30 -19.71 -1.50 -20.17
N ASP A 31 -18.82 -0.89 -20.95
CA ASP A 31 -17.81 0.07 -20.48
C ASP A 31 -18.40 1.22 -19.64
N GLU A 32 -19.63 1.64 -19.94
CA GLU A 32 -20.33 2.67 -19.18
C GLU A 32 -20.55 2.28 -17.71
N GLU A 33 -20.84 1.00 -17.43
CA GLU A 33 -21.07 0.52 -16.06
C GLU A 33 -19.78 0.41 -15.27
N LYS A 34 -18.70 -0.04 -15.93
CA LYS A 34 -17.34 -0.04 -15.36
C LYS A 34 -16.87 1.38 -15.08
N ALA A 35 -17.14 2.31 -16.00
CA ALA A 35 -16.78 3.71 -15.85
C ALA A 35 -17.49 4.39 -14.67
N LYS A 36 -18.74 4.03 -14.36
CA LYS A 36 -19.50 4.60 -13.23
C LYS A 36 -18.86 4.37 -11.86
N LYS A 37 -17.97 3.40 -11.72
CA LYS A 37 -17.33 3.04 -10.45
C LYS A 37 -16.31 4.08 -10.01
N VAL A 38 -16.31 4.43 -8.73
CA VAL A 38 -15.38 5.39 -8.12
C VAL A 38 -14.56 4.72 -7.02
N ILE A 39 -13.24 4.77 -7.14
CA ILE A 39 -12.29 4.33 -6.11
C ILE A 39 -11.86 5.56 -5.31
N GLY A 40 -12.13 5.57 -4.00
CA GLY A 40 -11.61 6.56 -3.07
C GLY A 40 -10.20 6.20 -2.63
N ILE A 41 -9.20 7.02 -2.94
CA ILE A 41 -7.79 6.77 -2.64
C ILE A 41 -7.35 7.76 -1.57
N ILE A 42 -7.03 7.24 -0.39
CA ILE A 42 -6.59 8.03 0.75
C ILE A 42 -5.09 7.81 0.95
N ASP A 43 -4.28 8.78 0.50
CA ASP A 43 -2.83 8.61 0.34
C ASP A 43 -2.07 9.96 0.39
N THR A 44 -0.92 10.08 -0.29
CA THR A 44 -0.06 11.27 -0.38
C THR A 44 -0.52 12.32 -1.41
N GLY A 45 -1.67 12.11 -2.03
CA GLY A 45 -2.23 12.97 -3.07
C GLY A 45 -2.26 12.28 -4.42
N ILE A 46 -2.33 13.05 -5.51
CA ILE A 46 -2.22 12.51 -6.87
C ILE A 46 -1.61 13.49 -7.87
N ASN A 47 -0.82 12.98 -8.82
CA ASN A 47 -0.43 13.70 -10.02
C ASN A 47 -1.50 13.55 -11.10
N VAL A 48 -2.38 14.54 -11.21
CA VAL A 48 -3.54 14.53 -12.12
C VAL A 48 -3.19 14.67 -13.60
N ASN A 49 -1.94 14.99 -13.93
CA ASN A 49 -1.48 15.21 -15.29
C ASN A 49 -0.67 14.03 -15.84
N HIS A 50 -0.52 12.97 -15.06
CA HIS A 50 0.17 11.76 -15.50
C HIS A 50 -0.59 11.07 -16.66
N GLU A 51 0.13 10.56 -17.66
CA GLU A 51 -0.46 9.94 -18.85
C GLU A 51 -1.28 8.67 -18.55
N CYS A 52 -0.91 7.91 -17.51
CA CYS A 52 -1.75 6.83 -16.93
C CYS A 52 -3.17 7.27 -16.54
N PHE A 53 -3.47 8.56 -16.48
CA PHE A 53 -4.81 9.09 -16.16
C PHE A 53 -5.47 9.82 -17.33
N GLU A 54 -4.99 9.62 -18.55
CA GLU A 54 -5.71 10.08 -19.74
C GLU A 54 -7.14 9.50 -19.78
N ASP A 55 -8.10 10.33 -20.18
CA ASP A 55 -9.51 10.09 -19.90
C ASP A 55 -10.43 10.42 -21.09
N LYS A 56 -9.84 10.69 -22.26
CA LYS A 56 -10.56 10.99 -23.50
C LYS A 56 -11.53 9.87 -23.90
N HIS A 57 -11.18 8.63 -23.57
CA HIS A 57 -11.98 7.44 -23.84
C HIS A 57 -13.12 7.23 -22.82
N LEU A 58 -13.06 7.87 -21.65
CA LEU A 58 -14.11 7.70 -20.63
C LEU A 58 -15.36 8.51 -20.99
N PRO A 59 -16.57 7.97 -20.77
CA PRO A 59 -17.80 8.74 -20.96
C PRO A 59 -17.91 9.88 -19.93
N ILE A 60 -18.63 10.94 -20.30
CA ILE A 60 -19.00 12.02 -19.37
C ILE A 60 -20.08 11.47 -18.42
N LEU A 61 -19.95 11.69 -17.11
CA LEU A 61 -21.05 11.41 -16.18
C LEU A 61 -22.13 12.47 -16.31
N GLU A 62 -23.34 12.04 -16.65
CA GLU A 62 -24.54 12.86 -16.49
C GLU A 62 -24.92 12.94 -15.00
N GLY A 63 -25.08 14.16 -14.49
CA GLY A 63 -25.44 14.43 -13.09
C GLY A 63 -24.30 15.00 -12.24
N LYS A 64 -24.67 15.71 -11.15
CA LYS A 64 -23.79 16.49 -10.24
C LYS A 64 -22.81 15.64 -9.39
N LYS A 65 -22.28 14.52 -9.90
CA LYS A 65 -21.16 13.84 -9.23
C LYS A 65 -19.89 14.65 -9.54
N LEU A 66 -19.50 15.46 -8.55
CA LEU A 66 -18.23 16.17 -8.41
C LEU A 66 -17.39 16.17 -9.70
N GLN A 67 -17.63 17.16 -10.57
CA GLN A 67 -16.86 17.29 -11.80
C GLN A 67 -15.65 18.16 -11.52
N ILE A 68 -14.46 17.59 -11.75
CA ILE A 68 -13.25 18.39 -11.88
C ILE A 68 -13.26 18.95 -13.29
N PRO A 69 -13.21 20.29 -13.46
CA PRO A 69 -13.24 20.89 -14.79
C PRO A 69 -12.20 20.24 -15.69
N PHE A 70 -12.64 19.80 -16.88
CA PHE A 70 -11.79 19.28 -17.96
C PHE A 70 -11.15 17.90 -17.73
N ARG A 71 -11.52 17.16 -16.67
CA ARG A 71 -11.10 15.76 -16.46
C ARG A 71 -12.30 14.86 -16.17
N ARG A 72 -12.31 13.65 -16.76
CA ARG A 72 -13.31 12.58 -16.59
C ARG A 72 -12.82 11.44 -15.70
N LYS A 73 -11.49 11.24 -15.59
CA LYS A 73 -10.90 10.19 -14.73
C LYS A 73 -11.05 10.53 -13.24
N PHE A 74 -10.98 11.80 -12.89
CA PHE A 74 -11.05 12.27 -11.50
C PHE A 74 -12.41 12.86 -11.16
N VAL A 75 -12.96 12.49 -10.01
CA VAL A 75 -14.20 13.05 -9.48
C VAL A 75 -13.98 13.85 -8.20
N ALA A 76 -12.93 13.60 -7.43
CA ALA A 76 -12.60 14.43 -6.26
C ALA A 76 -11.09 14.58 -6.09
N LEU A 77 -10.67 15.76 -5.62
CA LEU A 77 -9.30 16.08 -5.22
C LEU A 77 -9.37 16.93 -3.95
N GLU A 78 -9.11 16.31 -2.82
CA GLU A 78 -9.23 16.97 -1.53
C GLU A 78 -7.98 16.76 -0.68
N ASN A 79 -7.72 17.72 0.20
CA ASN A 79 -6.54 17.71 1.05
C ASN A 79 -6.93 17.88 2.53
N PHE A 80 -6.60 16.86 3.32
CA PHE A 80 -6.85 16.73 4.75
C PHE A 80 -5.57 16.85 5.59
N THR A 81 -4.44 17.19 4.97
CA THR A 81 -3.19 17.38 5.68
C THR A 81 -3.31 18.49 6.73
N LYS A 82 -3.02 18.18 7.99
CA LYS A 82 -3.02 19.13 9.10
C LYS A 82 -1.61 19.19 9.68
N ALA A 83 -1.00 20.38 9.78
CA ALA A 83 0.35 20.56 10.32
C ALA A 83 0.56 21.99 10.82
N LYS A 84 1.60 22.21 11.64
CA LYS A 84 2.09 23.57 11.90
C LYS A 84 2.53 24.17 10.56
N ARG A 85 2.10 25.42 10.28
CA ARG A 85 2.31 26.07 8.98
C ARG A 85 3.78 25.97 8.54
N PRO A 86 4.07 25.34 7.40
CA PRO A 86 5.45 25.22 6.92
C PRO A 86 6.05 26.57 6.57
N THR A 87 7.36 26.71 6.77
CA THR A 87 8.11 27.95 6.48
C THR A 87 8.84 27.91 5.14
N ILE A 88 9.05 26.73 4.55
CA ILE A 88 9.71 26.54 3.24
C ILE A 88 8.68 26.30 2.13
N ALA A 89 8.97 26.77 0.91
CA ALA A 89 8.04 26.76 -0.21
C ALA A 89 7.59 25.35 -0.66
N PRO A 90 8.46 24.32 -0.77
CA PRO A 90 8.03 22.97 -1.13
C PRO A 90 7.05 22.39 -0.11
N ALA A 91 7.33 22.58 1.18
CA ALA A 91 6.43 22.15 2.24
C ALA A 91 5.11 22.92 2.25
N LEU A 92 5.09 24.20 1.86
CA LEU A 92 3.87 24.97 1.72
C LEU A 92 2.98 24.44 0.57
N LEU A 93 3.59 24.03 -0.55
CA LEU A 93 2.88 23.40 -1.66
C LEU A 93 2.30 22.06 -1.21
N ASP A 94 3.14 21.21 -0.64
CA ASP A 94 2.76 19.89 -0.14
C ASP A 94 1.59 19.96 0.85
N TYR A 95 1.63 20.96 1.74
CA TYR A 95 0.64 21.16 2.77
C TYR A 95 -0.71 21.70 2.29
N ASN A 96 -0.74 22.51 1.23
CA ASN A 96 -1.97 23.21 0.83
C ASN A 96 -2.69 22.58 -0.37
N PHE A 97 -2.03 21.68 -1.11
CA PHE A 97 -2.54 21.18 -2.38
C PHE A 97 -2.63 19.65 -2.42
N PRO A 98 -3.61 19.11 -3.17
CA PRO A 98 -3.80 17.67 -3.33
C PRO A 98 -2.75 17.01 -4.24
N GLU A 99 -1.85 17.80 -4.83
CA GLU A 99 -0.76 17.31 -5.68
C GLU A 99 0.16 16.35 -4.91
N ASP A 100 0.58 15.28 -5.58
CA ASP A 100 1.48 14.28 -5.02
C ASP A 100 2.94 14.63 -5.27
N LEU A 101 3.61 15.10 -4.23
CA LEU A 101 5.05 15.36 -4.25
C LEU A 101 5.86 14.16 -3.72
N ASN A 102 5.19 13.07 -3.37
CA ASN A 102 5.80 11.84 -2.90
C ASN A 102 5.88 10.79 -4.00
N GLY A 103 4.78 10.59 -4.72
CA GLY A 103 4.61 9.60 -5.78
C GLY A 103 3.80 8.38 -5.34
N HIS A 104 3.72 8.08 -4.04
CA HIS A 104 3.03 6.90 -3.52
C HIS A 104 1.53 6.87 -3.84
N GLY A 105 0.82 7.98 -3.62
CA GLY A 105 -0.60 8.08 -3.96
C GLY A 105 -0.88 7.96 -5.45
N THR A 106 -0.01 8.54 -6.28
CA THR A 106 -0.06 8.41 -7.74
C THR A 106 0.19 6.96 -8.18
N ALA A 107 1.17 6.28 -7.57
CA ALA A 107 1.46 4.88 -7.81
C ALA A 107 0.26 3.99 -7.50
N CYS A 108 -0.28 4.06 -6.27
CA CYS A 108 -1.49 3.33 -5.86
C CYS A 108 -2.66 3.58 -6.82
N ALA A 109 -2.87 4.84 -7.24
CA ALA A 109 -3.94 5.19 -8.16
C ALA A 109 -3.77 4.61 -9.57
N SER A 110 -2.55 4.60 -10.10
CA SER A 110 -2.27 3.99 -11.40
C SER A 110 -2.43 2.48 -11.39
N ILE A 111 -2.02 1.80 -10.31
CA ILE A 111 -2.20 0.35 -10.15
C ILE A 111 -3.69 0.00 -10.02
N ALA A 112 -4.47 0.80 -9.30
CA ALA A 112 -5.90 0.56 -9.12
C ALA A 112 -6.71 0.85 -10.39
N ALA A 113 -6.49 1.99 -11.04
CA ALA A 113 -7.38 2.52 -12.08
C ALA A 113 -6.69 3.30 -13.22
N GLY A 114 -5.39 3.10 -13.42
CA GLY A 114 -4.67 3.65 -14.57
C GLY A 114 -5.27 3.18 -15.90
N THR A 115 -5.41 4.08 -16.86
CA THR A 115 -5.85 3.74 -18.22
C THR A 115 -4.85 2.82 -18.90
N LEU A 116 -5.33 2.06 -19.89
CA LEU A 116 -4.47 1.36 -20.82
C LEU A 116 -3.65 2.38 -21.62
N ILE A 117 -2.33 2.25 -21.55
CA ILE A 117 -1.36 3.04 -22.33
C ILE A 117 -0.26 2.14 -22.86
N GLU A 118 0.42 2.59 -23.92
CA GLU A 118 1.58 1.91 -24.48
C GLU A 118 2.84 2.71 -24.19
N LEU A 119 3.80 2.08 -23.51
CA LEU A 119 5.08 2.66 -23.15
C LEU A 119 6.17 2.16 -24.06
N GLU A 120 6.46 2.95 -25.09
CA GLU A 120 7.48 2.60 -26.07
C GLU A 120 8.87 2.40 -25.47
N TRP A 121 9.25 3.01 -24.36
CA TRP A 121 10.58 2.78 -23.79
C TRP A 121 10.72 1.39 -23.12
N LEU A 122 9.61 0.67 -22.86
CA LEU A 122 9.66 -0.67 -22.26
C LEU A 122 10.27 -1.72 -23.19
N LYS A 123 10.18 -1.57 -24.51
CA LYS A 123 10.82 -2.49 -25.49
C LYS A 123 12.34 -2.47 -25.40
N ASP A 124 12.93 -1.44 -24.78
CA ASP A 124 14.37 -1.35 -24.60
C ASP A 124 14.86 -2.12 -23.35
N ILE A 125 13.95 -2.61 -22.51
CA ILE A 125 14.28 -3.46 -21.36
C ILE A 125 14.26 -4.92 -21.81
N TYR A 126 15.44 -5.55 -21.81
CA TYR A 126 15.55 -6.97 -22.16
C TYR A 126 14.66 -7.83 -21.24
N GLY A 127 13.90 -8.74 -21.83
CA GLY A 127 12.97 -9.63 -21.11
C GLY A 127 11.56 -9.07 -20.92
N VAL A 128 11.31 -7.79 -21.23
CA VAL A 128 9.95 -7.24 -21.31
C VAL A 128 9.36 -7.57 -22.69
N SER A 129 8.25 -8.30 -22.71
CA SER A 129 7.59 -8.75 -23.95
C SER A 129 6.35 -7.94 -24.34
N ASN A 130 5.84 -7.09 -23.44
CA ASN A 130 4.65 -6.26 -23.66
C ASN A 130 4.91 -4.84 -23.16
N THR A 131 4.64 -3.86 -24.02
CA THR A 131 4.80 -2.42 -23.75
C THR A 131 3.52 -1.79 -23.19
N ARG A 132 2.40 -2.51 -23.18
CA ARG A 132 1.12 -2.02 -22.69
C ARG A 132 0.99 -2.24 -21.19
N ILE A 133 0.61 -1.18 -20.48
CA ILE A 133 0.33 -1.22 -19.04
C ILE A 133 -1.07 -0.65 -18.76
N GLN A 134 -1.70 -1.13 -17.69
CA GLN A 134 -3.00 -0.65 -17.22
C GLN A 134 -3.16 -0.95 -15.72
N GLY A 135 -4.08 -0.23 -15.07
CA GLY A 135 -4.53 -0.58 -13.72
C GLY A 135 -5.49 -1.77 -13.72
N ALA A 136 -5.78 -2.29 -12.53
CA ALA A 136 -6.68 -3.43 -12.35
C ALA A 136 -8.13 -3.14 -12.78
N ASN A 137 -8.60 -1.89 -12.73
CA ASN A 137 -9.81 -1.46 -13.43
C ASN A 137 -9.57 -0.13 -14.19
N PRO A 138 -9.15 -0.18 -15.47
CA PRO A 138 -8.78 1.01 -16.22
C PRO A 138 -9.95 1.97 -16.51
N PHE A 139 -11.20 1.51 -16.36
CA PHE A 139 -12.39 2.33 -16.57
C PHE A 139 -12.82 3.09 -15.32
N ALA A 140 -12.46 2.62 -14.12
CA ALA A 140 -12.85 3.24 -12.87
C ALA A 140 -12.37 4.71 -12.79
N ARG A 141 -13.15 5.51 -12.08
CA ARG A 141 -12.81 6.88 -11.71
C ARG A 141 -12.15 6.93 -10.35
N ILE A 142 -11.42 8.02 -10.10
CA ILE A 142 -10.61 8.20 -8.90
C ILE A 142 -11.13 9.42 -8.12
N ALA A 143 -11.29 9.24 -6.82
CA ALA A 143 -11.46 10.31 -5.84
C ALA A 143 -10.22 10.31 -4.93
N SER A 144 -9.36 11.33 -5.02
CA SER A 144 -8.13 11.41 -4.23
C SER A 144 -8.32 12.27 -2.99
N TYR A 145 -7.97 11.73 -1.84
CA TYR A 145 -8.02 12.38 -0.53
C TYR A 145 -6.63 12.35 0.09
N LYS A 146 -5.89 13.46 -0.02
CA LYS A 146 -4.54 13.57 0.51
C LYS A 146 -4.56 13.69 2.03
N VAL A 147 -3.85 12.81 2.74
CA VAL A 147 -3.70 12.85 4.21
C VAL A 147 -2.24 12.94 4.66
N ASN A 148 -1.29 12.76 3.75
CA ASN A 148 0.15 12.80 4.00
C ASN A 148 0.93 13.52 2.87
N GLY A 149 2.21 13.81 3.06
CA GLY A 149 3.08 14.44 2.04
C GLY A 149 4.58 14.30 2.36
N SER A 150 5.44 14.48 1.36
CA SER A 150 6.91 14.34 1.45
C SER A 150 7.60 15.25 2.47
N TYR A 151 7.03 16.42 2.76
CA TYR A 151 7.61 17.44 3.63
C TYR A 151 6.85 17.61 4.95
N MET A 152 5.93 16.69 5.24
CA MET A 152 5.10 16.73 6.43
C MET A 152 5.77 15.95 7.57
N VAL A 153 6.69 16.60 8.26
CA VAL A 153 7.22 16.09 9.55
C VAL A 153 6.50 16.81 10.67
N LEU A 154 5.55 16.14 11.33
CA LEU A 154 4.81 16.74 12.44
C LEU A 154 5.57 16.68 13.76
N ASP A 155 6.25 15.58 14.06
CA ASP A 155 7.11 15.49 15.24
C ASP A 155 7.90 14.18 15.19
N LYS A 156 9.05 14.15 14.48
CA LYS A 156 9.98 13.01 14.34
C LYS A 156 9.37 11.61 14.11
N SER A 157 8.11 11.54 13.70
CA SER A 157 7.36 10.35 13.45
C SER A 157 6.58 10.61 12.16
N PHE A 158 6.78 9.73 11.18
CA PHE A 158 6.13 9.69 9.87
C PHE A 158 4.63 9.33 10.00
N GLN A 159 3.93 9.90 10.98
CA GLN A 159 2.59 9.48 11.34
C GLN A 159 1.56 10.40 10.71
N VAL A 160 0.70 9.79 9.90
CA VAL A 160 -0.56 10.38 9.48
C VAL A 160 -1.38 10.67 10.73
N LEU A 161 -1.86 11.90 10.87
CA LEU A 161 -2.76 12.24 11.97
C LEU A 161 -4.02 11.37 11.86
N LYS A 162 -4.29 10.57 12.91
CA LYS A 162 -5.46 9.68 12.97
C LYS A 162 -6.77 10.43 12.67
N SER A 163 -6.88 11.68 13.11
CA SER A 163 -8.04 12.54 12.84
C SER A 163 -8.15 12.94 11.37
N SER A 164 -7.05 13.32 10.71
CA SER A 164 -7.04 13.62 9.27
C SER A 164 -7.44 12.41 8.44
N LEU A 165 -6.95 11.23 8.81
CA LEU A 165 -7.29 9.98 8.15
C LEU A 165 -8.78 9.65 8.30
N LEU A 166 -9.33 9.75 9.51
CA LEU A 166 -10.75 9.51 9.74
C LEU A 166 -11.65 10.51 9.01
N ASP A 167 -11.27 11.79 8.97
CA ASP A 167 -12.01 12.83 8.24
C ASP A 167 -12.04 12.54 6.73
N ALA A 168 -10.90 12.12 6.15
CA ALA A 168 -10.82 11.72 4.75
C ALA A 168 -11.69 10.48 4.45
N ILE A 169 -11.70 9.47 5.33
CA ILE A 169 -12.57 8.30 5.17
C ILE A 169 -14.04 8.71 5.21
N LYS A 170 -14.45 9.53 6.19
CA LYS A 170 -15.81 10.05 6.27
C LYS A 170 -16.20 10.85 5.04
N LYS A 171 -15.27 11.61 4.46
CA LYS A 171 -15.53 12.34 3.23
C LYS A 171 -15.72 11.41 2.04
N ALA A 172 -14.89 10.39 1.89
CA ALA A 172 -15.05 9.38 0.84
C ALA A 172 -16.42 8.67 0.94
N ILE A 173 -16.86 8.36 2.16
CA ILE A 173 -18.20 7.80 2.41
C ILE A 173 -19.30 8.79 2.01
N ALA A 174 -19.17 10.06 2.39
CA ALA A 174 -20.13 11.11 2.05
C ALA A 174 -20.22 11.34 0.53
N ASP A 175 -19.11 11.20 -0.19
CA ASP A 175 -19.05 11.29 -1.65
C ASP A 175 -19.61 10.05 -2.37
N LYS A 176 -19.99 9.01 -1.62
CA LYS A 176 -20.54 7.76 -2.14
C LYS A 176 -19.61 7.09 -3.15
N VAL A 177 -18.32 7.01 -2.82
CA VAL A 177 -17.37 6.16 -3.55
C VAL A 177 -17.80 4.69 -3.46
N ASP A 178 -17.39 3.85 -4.39
CA ASP A 178 -17.77 2.43 -4.42
C ASP A 178 -16.87 1.55 -3.54
N VAL A 179 -15.61 1.95 -3.38
CA VAL A 179 -14.60 1.25 -2.57
C VAL A 179 -13.57 2.28 -2.08
N ILE A 180 -13.03 2.08 -0.88
CA ILE A 180 -12.00 2.93 -0.29
C ILE A 180 -10.70 2.15 -0.18
N LEU A 181 -9.61 2.77 -0.63
CA LEU A 181 -8.24 2.35 -0.39
C LEU A 181 -7.58 3.26 0.64
N VAL A 182 -7.07 2.67 1.72
CA VAL A 182 -6.12 3.30 2.64
C VAL A 182 -4.80 2.54 2.54
N ALA A 183 -3.84 3.03 1.77
CA ALA A 183 -2.53 2.38 1.59
C ALA A 183 -1.46 2.99 2.52
N LEU A 184 -1.85 3.24 3.78
CA LEU A 184 -1.02 3.93 4.77
C LEU A 184 -1.10 3.18 6.11
N ALA A 185 0.05 3.06 6.78
CA ALA A 185 0.13 2.45 8.11
C ALA A 185 -0.50 3.37 9.16
N THR A 186 -1.33 2.82 10.04
CA THR A 186 -1.73 3.48 11.28
C THR A 186 -0.86 2.91 12.40
N ASP A 187 0.10 3.69 12.92
CA ASP A 187 1.01 3.22 13.97
C ASP A 187 0.22 2.51 15.09
N VAL A 188 0.46 1.21 15.26
CA VAL A 188 -0.37 0.34 16.10
C VAL A 188 0.12 0.43 17.54
N LYS A 189 -0.04 1.60 18.17
CA LYS A 189 -0.16 1.64 19.62
C LYS A 189 -1.51 1.03 19.97
N GLN A 190 -1.49 -0.29 20.19
CA GLN A 190 -2.67 -1.15 20.30
C GLN A 190 -3.40 -0.89 21.62
N ASP A 191 -4.36 0.04 21.60
CA ASP A 191 -5.46 -0.03 22.55
C ASP A 191 -6.39 -1.16 22.10
N ARG A 192 -6.25 -2.31 22.78
CA ARG A 192 -7.00 -3.53 22.50
C ARG A 192 -8.39 -3.54 23.14
N ALA A 193 -8.78 -2.47 23.83
CA ALA A 193 -10.11 -2.36 24.41
C ALA A 193 -11.21 -2.12 23.36
N SER A 194 -10.85 -1.65 22.17
CA SER A 194 -11.79 -1.29 21.11
C SER A 194 -11.14 -1.34 19.73
N TYR A 195 -11.79 -1.99 18.76
CA TYR A 195 -11.43 -1.83 17.35
C TYR A 195 -11.67 -0.38 16.89
N LEU A 196 -12.71 0.27 17.40
CA LEU A 196 -13.20 1.57 16.96
C LEU A 196 -12.33 2.77 17.38
N PHE A 197 -11.26 2.56 18.14
CA PHE A 197 -10.22 3.58 18.38
C PHE A 197 -9.20 3.72 17.26
N ASP A 198 -9.07 2.70 16.40
CA ASP A 198 -8.28 2.82 15.18
C ASP A 198 -9.13 3.46 14.06
N PRO A 199 -8.63 4.53 13.41
CA PRO A 199 -9.40 5.26 12.41
C PRO A 199 -9.74 4.43 11.15
N VAL A 200 -8.93 3.41 10.81
CA VAL A 200 -9.19 2.53 9.66
C VAL A 200 -10.30 1.54 10.01
N ASN A 201 -10.24 0.94 11.20
CA ASN A 201 -11.30 0.06 11.70
C ASN A 201 -12.63 0.81 11.85
N LEU A 202 -12.64 1.97 12.52
CA LEU A 202 -13.84 2.78 12.66
C LEU A 202 -14.36 3.25 11.29
N GLY A 203 -13.47 3.75 10.44
CA GLY A 203 -13.78 4.14 9.07
C GLY A 203 -14.42 3.00 8.27
N GLY A 204 -13.91 1.78 8.42
CA GLY A 204 -14.48 0.58 7.81
C GLY A 204 -15.87 0.25 8.32
N TYR A 205 -16.14 0.41 9.62
CA TYR A 205 -17.46 0.19 10.20
C TYR A 205 -18.49 1.18 9.63
N LEU A 206 -18.11 2.46 9.56
CA LEU A 206 -18.94 3.52 8.97
C LEU A 206 -19.16 3.31 7.46
N ALA A 207 -18.12 2.91 6.72
CA ALA A 207 -18.19 2.65 5.29
C ALA A 207 -19.11 1.46 4.98
N MET A 208 -19.01 0.40 5.77
CA MET A 208 -19.83 -0.80 5.60
C MET A 208 -21.32 -0.51 5.80
N LYS A 209 -21.69 0.35 6.76
CA LYS A 209 -23.08 0.81 6.96
C LYS A 209 -23.65 1.54 5.74
N GLU A 210 -22.77 2.11 4.91
CA GLU A 210 -23.10 2.81 3.66
C GLU A 210 -22.84 1.93 2.42
N ASN A 211 -22.68 0.61 2.59
CA ASN A 211 -22.45 -0.36 1.52
C ASN A 211 -21.13 -0.14 0.75
N ILE A 212 -20.10 0.37 1.43
CA ILE A 212 -18.75 0.64 0.90
C ILE A 212 -17.74 -0.27 1.60
N LEU A 213 -16.95 -1.02 0.83
CA LEU A 213 -15.85 -1.82 1.37
C LEU A 213 -14.60 -0.95 1.54
N LEU A 214 -13.97 -1.03 2.72
CA LEU A 214 -12.67 -0.42 2.99
C LEU A 214 -11.58 -1.49 2.91
N CYS A 215 -10.58 -1.22 2.07
CA CYS A 215 -9.39 -2.04 1.89
C CYS A 215 -8.14 -1.30 2.39
N THR A 216 -7.23 -2.03 3.02
CA THR A 216 -5.96 -1.49 3.54
C THR A 216 -4.81 -2.47 3.39
N SER A 217 -3.59 -1.96 3.43
CA SER A 217 -2.34 -2.73 3.41
C SER A 217 -2.06 -3.40 4.76
N SER A 218 -1.49 -4.61 4.76
CA SER A 218 -1.10 -5.32 6.00
C SER A 218 0.12 -4.71 6.71
N GLY A 219 0.90 -3.87 6.02
CA GLY A 219 2.12 -3.26 6.53
C GLY A 219 3.38 -3.95 6.02
N ASN A 220 4.53 -3.28 6.12
CA ASN A 220 5.80 -3.77 5.59
C ASN A 220 6.83 -3.94 6.71
N LYS A 221 6.46 -4.69 7.75
CA LYS A 221 7.33 -5.04 8.88
C LYS A 221 7.26 -6.55 9.15
N GLY A 222 7.29 -7.37 8.11
CA GLY A 222 7.02 -8.81 8.20
C GLY A 222 8.12 -9.65 8.83
N ASP A 223 9.05 -9.08 9.57
CA ASP A 223 10.21 -9.76 10.16
C ASP A 223 9.82 -10.73 11.30
N ASP A 224 8.67 -10.52 11.93
CA ASP A 224 8.12 -11.37 12.99
C ASP A 224 6.57 -11.43 12.96
N TYR A 225 5.98 -12.18 13.88
CA TYR A 225 4.55 -12.23 14.16
C TYR A 225 4.04 -10.93 14.81
N PHE A 226 2.72 -10.68 14.70
CA PHE A 226 2.05 -9.49 15.25
C PHE A 226 2.57 -8.15 14.69
N THR A 227 2.97 -8.14 13.43
CA THR A 227 3.59 -7.00 12.76
C THR A 227 2.63 -6.23 11.83
N LEU A 228 1.36 -6.64 11.77
CA LEU A 228 0.32 -5.93 11.02
C LEU A 228 0.22 -4.46 11.43
N SER A 229 0.07 -3.56 10.46
CA SER A 229 0.10 -2.10 10.67
C SER A 229 -1.27 -1.41 10.75
N GLY A 230 -2.35 -2.16 11.04
CA GLY A 230 -3.72 -1.63 11.14
C GLY A 230 -4.78 -2.47 10.43
N GLY A 231 -6.04 -2.03 10.47
CA GLY A 231 -7.15 -2.68 9.74
C GLY A 231 -7.55 -4.06 10.25
N LEU A 232 -7.37 -4.33 11.55
CA LEU A 232 -7.58 -5.66 12.14
C LEU A 232 -9.04 -6.06 12.31
N ALA A 233 -9.99 -5.13 12.13
CA ALA A 233 -11.40 -5.44 12.25
C ALA A 233 -11.91 -6.39 11.14
N PRO A 234 -12.90 -7.26 11.43
CA PRO A 234 -13.39 -8.25 10.48
C PRO A 234 -14.12 -7.65 9.25
N TRP A 235 -14.66 -6.43 9.36
CA TRP A 235 -15.30 -5.70 8.25
C TRP A 235 -14.32 -4.94 7.34
N VAL A 236 -13.04 -4.85 7.71
CA VAL A 236 -11.98 -4.27 6.86
C VAL A 236 -11.33 -5.39 6.04
N LEU A 237 -11.01 -5.15 4.77
CA LEU A 237 -10.18 -6.05 3.98
C LEU A 237 -8.69 -5.65 4.11
N THR A 238 -7.86 -6.51 4.67
CA THR A 238 -6.42 -6.29 4.86
C THR A 238 -5.63 -7.16 3.90
N VAL A 239 -4.75 -6.54 3.12
CA VAL A 239 -4.05 -7.19 2.01
C VAL A 239 -2.55 -7.30 2.28
N GLY A 240 -2.04 -8.53 2.27
CA GLY A 240 -0.60 -8.84 2.27
C GLY A 240 0.01 -8.79 0.86
N SER A 241 1.34 -8.83 0.79
CA SER A 241 2.09 -8.75 -0.47
C SER A 241 2.70 -10.10 -0.84
N CYS A 242 2.70 -10.41 -2.13
CA CYS A 242 3.44 -11.51 -2.73
C CYS A 242 4.14 -11.09 -4.03
N ASN A 243 5.02 -11.93 -4.55
CA ASN A 243 5.66 -11.70 -5.85
C ASN A 243 4.69 -11.91 -7.03
N SER A 244 4.96 -11.23 -8.14
CA SER A 244 4.21 -11.34 -9.40
C SER A 244 4.74 -12.41 -10.35
N GLY A 245 5.90 -13.00 -10.05
CA GLY A 245 6.57 -14.01 -10.90
C GLY A 245 7.63 -13.48 -11.84
N GLY A 246 8.04 -12.21 -11.71
CA GLY A 246 9.22 -11.68 -12.39
C GLY A 246 9.87 -10.56 -11.58
N LYS A 247 11.11 -10.22 -11.92
CA LYS A 247 11.94 -9.26 -11.17
C LYS A 247 12.75 -8.37 -12.09
N PHE A 248 12.97 -7.14 -11.64
CA PHE A 248 13.91 -6.22 -12.27
C PHE A 248 15.31 -6.45 -11.70
N ILE A 249 16.20 -6.94 -12.57
CA ILE A 249 17.56 -7.34 -12.24
C ILE A 249 18.55 -6.33 -12.79
N THR A 250 19.43 -5.83 -11.93
CA THR A 250 20.55 -4.96 -12.33
C THR A 250 21.84 -5.69 -12.02
N ASN A 251 22.61 -6.03 -13.06
CA ASN A 251 23.90 -6.69 -12.87
C ASN A 251 24.98 -5.67 -12.49
N ILE A 252 25.96 -6.16 -11.73
CA ILE A 252 27.14 -5.39 -11.30
C ILE A 252 28.38 -6.17 -11.68
N GLU A 253 29.41 -5.47 -12.17
CA GLU A 253 30.74 -6.02 -12.39
C GLU A 253 31.76 -5.29 -11.50
N LEU A 254 32.58 -6.06 -10.78
CA LEU A 254 33.70 -5.56 -9.97
C LEU A 254 35.03 -5.96 -10.63
N GLY A 255 35.83 -4.99 -11.05
CA GLY A 255 37.05 -5.24 -11.83
C GLY A 255 36.79 -6.02 -13.13
N ASP A 256 37.71 -6.92 -13.50
CA ASP A 256 37.66 -7.67 -14.77
C ASP A 256 37.10 -9.11 -14.65
N ALA A 257 36.51 -9.50 -13.50
CA ALA A 257 36.16 -10.92 -13.27
C ALA A 257 34.90 -11.20 -12.46
N LEU A 258 34.54 -10.38 -11.46
CA LEU A 258 33.41 -10.70 -10.57
C LEU A 258 32.12 -10.05 -11.05
N LYS A 259 31.12 -10.87 -11.37
CA LYS A 259 29.77 -10.42 -11.73
C LYS A 259 28.79 -10.79 -10.64
N LEU A 260 28.10 -9.78 -10.09
CA LEU A 260 27.09 -9.93 -9.05
C LEU A 260 25.72 -9.57 -9.62
N LYS A 261 24.70 -10.28 -9.15
CA LYS A 261 23.31 -10.03 -9.53
C LYS A 261 22.64 -9.20 -8.46
N GLY A 262 22.22 -8.00 -8.80
CA GLY A 262 21.47 -7.11 -7.91
C GLY A 262 20.04 -6.89 -8.39
N TYR A 263 19.29 -6.15 -7.60
CA TYR A 263 17.91 -5.74 -7.87
C TYR A 263 17.85 -4.23 -8.05
N GLY A 264 17.26 -3.78 -9.15
CA GLY A 264 17.23 -2.38 -9.53
C GLY A 264 16.45 -2.20 -10.83
N ALA A 265 16.00 -0.98 -11.09
CA ALA A 265 15.24 -0.65 -12.30
C ALA A 265 15.93 0.38 -13.19
N PHE A 266 17.26 0.45 -13.17
CA PHE A 266 18.00 1.40 -14.01
C PHE A 266 17.87 1.06 -15.50
N ILE A 267 17.17 1.90 -16.28
CA ILE A 267 16.82 1.61 -17.69
C ILE A 267 17.66 2.35 -18.73
N ASP A 268 18.60 3.19 -18.29
CA ASP A 268 19.51 3.88 -19.21
C ASP A 268 20.57 2.91 -19.76
N THR A 269 21.52 3.40 -20.53
CA THR A 269 22.63 2.59 -21.06
C THR A 269 23.52 2.03 -19.96
N ASP A 270 24.24 0.95 -20.29
CA ASP A 270 25.26 0.39 -19.39
C ASP A 270 26.21 1.46 -18.87
N GLY A 271 26.41 1.46 -17.55
CA GLY A 271 27.31 2.38 -16.90
C GLY A 271 28.76 2.17 -17.35
N HIS A 272 29.55 3.24 -17.27
CA HIS A 272 31.00 3.13 -17.39
C HIS A 272 31.60 2.50 -16.12
N ALA A 273 32.79 1.91 -16.26
CA ALA A 273 33.53 1.43 -15.10
C ALA A 273 34.06 2.64 -14.32
N CYS A 274 33.53 2.87 -13.13
CA CYS A 274 33.86 3.98 -12.26
C CYS A 274 34.58 3.51 -11.00
N GLU A 275 35.30 4.43 -10.35
CA GLU A 275 35.89 4.16 -9.04
C GLU A 275 34.79 3.84 -8.03
N LEU A 276 34.97 2.75 -7.27
CA LEU A 276 34.07 2.28 -6.23
C LEU A 276 34.65 2.67 -4.87
N ILE A 277 33.89 3.40 -4.06
CA ILE A 277 34.29 3.80 -2.70
C ILE A 277 33.23 3.45 -1.67
N ASP A 278 33.65 3.26 -0.42
CA ASP A 278 32.74 3.00 0.68
C ASP A 278 32.05 4.29 1.15
N TYR A 279 30.79 4.21 1.56
CA TYR A 279 30.02 5.38 2.00
C TYR A 279 30.65 6.11 3.19
N SER A 280 31.45 5.44 4.02
CA SER A 280 32.18 6.06 5.13
C SER A 280 33.18 7.12 4.65
N GLU A 281 33.62 7.05 3.40
CA GLU A 281 34.48 8.04 2.76
C GLU A 281 33.70 9.26 2.26
N CYS A 282 32.36 9.28 2.32
CA CYS A 282 31.56 10.37 1.76
C CYS A 282 31.47 11.62 2.67
N PHE A 283 31.82 11.52 3.95
CA PHE A 283 31.54 12.56 4.95
C PHE A 283 32.80 13.26 5.49
N GLU A 284 32.65 14.51 5.94
CA GLU A 284 33.69 15.24 6.66
C GLU A 284 34.04 14.53 7.99
N GLN A 285 35.32 14.29 8.27
CA GLN A 285 35.79 13.73 9.54
C GLN A 285 35.76 14.81 10.63
N ASP A 286 34.84 14.71 11.60
CA ASP A 286 34.99 15.44 12.87
C ASP A 286 36.09 14.77 13.70
N SER A 287 37.13 15.53 14.03
CA SER A 287 38.37 15.08 14.71
C SER A 287 38.19 14.53 16.14
N GLU A 288 36.97 14.35 16.64
CA GLU A 288 36.69 13.77 17.96
C GLU A 288 36.16 12.32 17.95
N ILE A 289 35.89 11.72 16.78
CA ILE A 289 35.21 10.41 16.71
C ILE A 289 36.18 9.21 16.82
N ASN A 290 37.49 9.41 16.63
CA ASN A 290 38.48 8.33 16.74
C ASN A 290 39.10 8.19 18.15
N LYS A 291 38.25 8.09 19.18
CA LYS A 291 38.65 7.50 20.48
C LYS A 291 37.75 6.36 20.97
N GLY A 292 36.86 5.82 20.14
CA GLY A 292 36.03 4.70 20.59
C GLY A 292 35.24 3.97 19.52
N LYS A 293 35.94 3.25 18.63
CA LYS A 293 35.58 1.93 18.09
C LYS A 293 36.47 1.65 16.86
N GLY A 294 37.60 1.01 17.13
CA GLY A 294 38.31 0.29 16.07
C GLY A 294 37.42 -0.83 15.55
N ILE A 295 37.51 -1.05 14.23
CA ILE A 295 37.33 -2.31 13.50
C ILE A 295 36.71 -3.41 14.38
N ALA A 296 35.40 -3.65 14.23
CA ALA A 296 34.81 -4.89 14.71
C ALA A 296 35.37 -6.03 13.85
N LYS A 297 36.52 -6.57 14.28
CA LYS A 297 36.98 -7.88 13.85
C LYS A 297 35.84 -8.88 14.08
N GLY A 298 35.65 -9.75 13.09
CA GLY A 298 34.61 -10.77 13.10
C GLY A 298 34.48 -11.46 14.45
N VAL A 299 33.26 -11.44 14.99
CA VAL A 299 32.89 -12.34 16.07
C VAL A 299 32.37 -13.61 15.41
N ASP A 300 33.18 -14.65 15.55
CA ASP A 300 32.96 -16.00 15.05
C ASP A 300 31.56 -16.53 15.44
N ALA A 301 30.86 -17.14 14.50
CA ALA A 301 29.46 -17.54 14.60
C ALA A 301 29.20 -18.76 15.53
N LYS A 302 30.14 -19.12 16.40
CA LYS A 302 30.10 -20.35 17.23
C LYS A 302 29.87 -20.16 18.73
N GLU A 303 29.83 -18.94 19.27
CA GLU A 303 29.64 -18.71 20.72
C GLU A 303 28.26 -18.20 21.13
N ARG A 304 27.22 -18.32 20.29
CA ARG A 304 25.82 -18.06 20.71
C ARG A 304 25.08 -19.29 21.25
N GLY A 305 25.81 -20.37 21.54
CA GLY A 305 25.22 -21.64 21.96
C GLY A 305 25.87 -22.22 23.20
N LYS A 306 25.63 -21.65 24.39
CA LYS A 306 25.49 -22.40 25.66
C LYS A 306 25.11 -21.50 26.83
N GLN A 307 24.32 -22.08 27.73
CA GLN A 307 23.84 -21.59 29.03
C GLN A 307 22.58 -20.72 29.05
N ILE A 308 21.44 -21.43 29.02
CA ILE A 308 20.30 -21.14 29.89
C ILE A 308 20.61 -21.86 31.21
N GLU A 309 20.62 -21.15 32.34
CA GLU A 309 19.94 -21.59 33.57
C GLU A 309 19.88 -20.46 34.61
N GLU A 310 18.64 -20.24 35.06
CA GLU A 310 18.19 -19.80 36.37
C GLU A 310 18.37 -18.35 36.89
N THR A 311 17.24 -17.92 37.47
CA THR A 311 17.04 -16.88 38.50
C THR A 311 16.83 -15.42 38.05
N TYR A 312 15.55 -15.03 38.01
CA TYR A 312 15.10 -13.65 38.21
C TYR A 312 15.66 -13.09 39.54
N PRO A 313 16.17 -11.85 39.52
CA PRO A 313 15.56 -10.87 40.41
C PRO A 313 15.28 -9.53 39.73
N LYS A 314 14.15 -8.95 40.12
CA LYS A 314 13.69 -7.60 39.82
C LYS A 314 14.82 -6.57 40.04
N ARG A 315 15.22 -5.83 39.00
CA ARG A 315 15.89 -4.53 39.15
C ARG A 315 15.09 -3.45 38.44
N LYS A 316 14.40 -2.62 39.24
CA LYS A 316 14.00 -1.26 38.86
C LYS A 316 15.28 -0.52 38.46
N LYS A 317 15.49 -0.29 37.16
CA LYS A 317 16.41 0.75 36.69
C LYS A 317 15.59 2.00 36.46
N THR A 318 15.78 2.98 37.34
CA THR A 318 15.47 4.38 37.08
C THR A 318 16.12 4.76 35.76
N ILE A 319 15.31 4.98 34.72
CA ILE A 319 15.77 5.57 33.46
C ILE A 319 16.17 7.00 33.82
N LYS A 320 17.47 7.25 33.95
CA LYS A 320 17.97 8.60 33.73
C LYS A 320 17.69 8.89 32.27
N GLU A 321 16.99 9.98 32.00
CA GLU A 321 16.78 10.55 30.67
C GLU A 321 18.12 10.54 29.94
N GLU A 322 18.30 9.60 29.01
CA GLU A 322 19.37 9.69 28.02
C GLU A 322 19.01 10.89 27.15
N THR A 323 19.73 11.98 27.40
CA THR A 323 19.79 13.15 26.52
C THR A 323 19.90 12.69 25.07
N GLN A 324 18.94 13.15 24.28
CA GLN A 324 18.80 12.93 22.83
C GLN A 324 20.15 12.98 22.11
N PRO A 325 20.43 12.10 21.13
CA PRO A 325 21.50 12.38 20.18
C PRO A 325 21.15 13.65 19.42
N GLN A 326 21.98 14.69 19.57
CA GLN A 326 21.92 15.91 18.77
C GLN A 326 21.88 15.55 17.27
N LYS A 327 21.06 16.27 16.49
CA LYS A 327 21.12 16.21 15.02
C LYS A 327 22.56 16.57 14.60
N LYS A 328 23.34 15.59 14.15
CA LYS A 328 24.57 15.84 13.41
C LYS A 328 24.18 16.19 11.98
N ASP A 329 24.50 17.39 11.54
CA ASP A 329 24.37 17.79 10.13
C ASP A 329 25.47 17.07 9.34
N TRP A 330 25.10 16.01 8.63
CA TRP A 330 26.02 15.28 7.75
C TRP A 330 26.19 16.05 6.44
N LYS A 331 27.41 16.48 6.14
CA LYS A 331 27.73 17.14 4.87
C LYS A 331 28.54 16.19 3.99
N ILE A 332 28.05 15.98 2.78
CA ILE A 332 28.68 15.11 1.77
C ILE A 332 29.80 15.90 1.08
N ARG A 333 30.95 15.26 0.89
CA ARG A 333 32.08 15.78 0.12
C ARG A 333 31.83 15.57 -1.37
N GLU A 334 31.15 16.51 -2.02
CA GLU A 334 30.81 16.44 -3.45
C GLU A 334 32.05 16.13 -4.32
N GLU A 335 33.19 16.73 -4.02
CA GLU A 335 34.46 16.53 -4.73
C GLU A 335 35.04 15.10 -4.61
N VAL A 336 34.62 14.37 -3.57
CA VAL A 336 35.04 12.98 -3.35
C VAL A 336 34.12 12.01 -4.07
N VAL A 337 32.82 12.32 -4.17
CA VAL A 337 31.80 11.38 -4.66
C VAL A 337 31.41 11.60 -6.11
N GLU A 338 31.61 12.79 -6.67
CA GLU A 338 31.25 13.14 -8.05
C GLU A 338 31.86 12.13 -9.05
N GLY A 339 31.02 11.54 -9.90
CA GLY A 339 31.42 10.57 -10.92
C GLY A 339 31.84 9.18 -10.41
N ARG A 340 31.72 8.89 -9.11
CA ARG A 340 32.08 7.59 -8.50
C ARG A 340 30.86 6.74 -8.17
N ILE A 341 31.07 5.43 -8.02
CA ILE A 341 30.05 4.53 -7.48
C ILE A 341 30.26 4.41 -5.98
N ILE A 342 29.17 4.55 -5.22
CA ILE A 342 29.20 4.50 -3.76
C ILE A 342 28.63 3.15 -3.30
N TYR A 343 29.41 2.41 -2.52
CA TYR A 343 28.91 1.26 -1.78
C TYR A 343 28.30 1.73 -0.46
N TYR A 344 26.99 1.52 -0.28
CA TYR A 344 26.23 1.95 0.88
C TYR A 344 25.77 0.74 1.71
N ASN A 345 26.26 0.66 2.94
CA ASN A 345 25.90 -0.37 3.92
C ASN A 345 25.44 0.28 5.25
N GLY A 346 24.56 1.28 5.16
CA GLY A 346 24.06 2.00 6.33
C GLY A 346 22.59 1.72 6.61
N ASP A 347 22.20 1.74 7.90
CA ASP A 347 20.86 1.42 8.39
C ASP A 347 19.76 2.44 8.02
N ARG A 348 20.00 3.39 7.08
CA ARG A 348 19.05 4.49 6.80
C ARG A 348 18.91 4.77 5.31
N ILE A 349 17.68 4.92 4.83
CA ILE A 349 17.38 5.38 3.45
C ILE A 349 17.75 6.85 3.24
N TRP A 350 17.63 7.69 4.28
CA TRP A 350 17.75 9.16 4.17
C TRP A 350 19.07 9.68 3.56
N PRO A 351 20.26 9.09 3.78
CA PRO A 351 21.50 9.50 3.14
C PRO A 351 21.54 9.21 1.63
N ILE A 352 20.78 8.24 1.12
CA ILE A 352 20.88 7.81 -0.29
C ILE A 352 20.46 8.92 -1.24
N ASN A 353 19.34 9.62 -0.99
CA ASN A 353 18.92 10.73 -1.85
C ASN A 353 19.95 11.86 -1.88
N ALA A 354 20.55 12.19 -0.73
CA ALA A 354 21.60 13.20 -0.65
C ALA A 354 22.88 12.77 -1.39
N ILE A 355 23.27 11.49 -1.29
CA ILE A 355 24.38 10.90 -2.05
C ILE A 355 24.11 10.98 -3.55
N LEU A 356 22.91 10.58 -3.95
CA LEU A 356 22.55 10.60 -5.36
C LEU A 356 22.48 12.04 -5.92
N ASP A 357 22.13 13.03 -5.11
CA ASP A 357 22.10 14.45 -5.50
C ASP A 357 23.51 15.03 -5.68
N ALA A 358 24.53 14.40 -5.08
CA ALA A 358 25.94 14.76 -5.20
C ALA A 358 26.62 14.24 -6.49
N LYS A 359 25.84 14.05 -7.57
CA LYS A 359 26.32 13.67 -8.93
C LYS A 359 27.22 12.42 -8.97
N VAL A 360 26.90 11.43 -8.15
CA VAL A 360 27.55 10.10 -8.20
C VAL A 360 27.23 9.38 -9.52
N ALA A 361 28.12 8.48 -9.93
CA ALA A 361 27.88 7.59 -11.07
C ALA A 361 26.95 6.42 -10.72
N GLY A 362 26.71 6.14 -9.43
CA GLY A 362 25.71 5.19 -8.96
C GLY A 362 25.89 4.78 -7.52
N VAL A 363 24.93 4.00 -7.00
CA VAL A 363 24.94 3.53 -5.61
C VAL A 363 24.63 2.03 -5.59
N ILE A 364 25.51 1.28 -4.93
CA ILE A 364 25.31 -0.14 -4.63
C ILE A 364 24.93 -0.23 -3.15
N CYS A 365 23.69 -0.60 -2.87
CA CYS A 365 23.17 -0.74 -1.52
C CYS A 365 23.19 -2.21 -1.09
N VAL A 366 23.59 -2.48 0.15
CA VAL A 366 23.26 -3.76 0.77
C VAL A 366 21.81 -3.73 1.23
N ASP A 367 21.06 -4.72 0.79
CA ASP A 367 19.76 -5.06 1.30
C ASP A 367 19.93 -6.27 2.23
N ASP A 368 19.76 -6.04 3.52
CA ASP A 368 19.78 -7.07 4.58
C ASP A 368 18.48 -7.90 4.62
N GLY A 369 17.60 -7.72 3.62
CA GLY A 369 16.25 -8.26 3.60
C GLY A 369 15.22 -7.25 4.06
N MET A 370 15.63 -6.06 4.50
CA MET A 370 14.76 -4.95 4.80
C MET A 370 14.88 -3.87 3.73
N GLN A 371 13.81 -3.65 2.95
CA GLN A 371 13.22 -2.33 2.69
C GLN A 371 12.24 -2.32 1.51
N PHE A 372 11.25 -1.43 1.64
CA PHE A 372 10.49 -0.79 0.57
C PHE A 372 11.39 -0.45 -0.63
N ARG A 373 11.42 -1.34 -1.63
CA ARG A 373 12.13 -1.07 -2.87
C ARG A 373 11.28 -0.13 -3.72
N SER A 374 11.71 1.13 -3.80
CA SER A 374 11.27 2.03 -4.86
C SER A 374 12.47 2.28 -5.75
N TYR A 375 12.45 1.75 -6.95
CA TYR A 375 13.52 1.94 -7.91
C TYR A 375 13.20 3.13 -8.80
N GLU A 376 14.04 4.16 -8.70
CA GLU A 376 14.03 5.24 -9.68
C GLU A 376 14.62 4.73 -10.99
N LEU A 377 13.85 4.78 -12.08
CA LEU A 377 14.24 4.20 -13.37
C LEU A 377 15.50 4.86 -13.97
N TRP A 378 15.75 6.12 -13.61
CA TRP A 378 16.77 6.97 -14.22
C TRP A 378 18.06 7.11 -13.40
N ARG A 379 18.11 6.55 -12.18
CA ARG A 379 19.31 6.59 -11.34
C ARG A 379 19.89 5.19 -11.19
N PRO A 380 21.21 5.02 -11.36
CA PRO A 380 21.87 3.73 -11.24
C PRO A 380 22.00 3.34 -9.76
N VAL A 381 20.89 2.87 -9.19
CA VAL A 381 20.80 2.31 -7.84
C VAL A 381 20.54 0.82 -7.94
N VAL A 382 21.34 0.04 -7.25
CA VAL A 382 21.23 -1.42 -7.23
C VAL A 382 21.35 -1.95 -5.82
N TYR A 383 20.48 -2.88 -5.47
CA TYR A 383 20.44 -3.54 -4.18
C TYR A 383 20.99 -4.95 -4.30
N VAL A 384 21.93 -5.31 -3.44
CA VAL A 384 22.56 -6.63 -3.39
C VAL A 384 22.28 -7.31 -2.06
N LYS A 385 22.33 -8.64 -2.03
CA LYS A 385 22.16 -9.40 -0.78
C LYS A 385 23.36 -9.17 0.15
N ASP A 386 23.16 -9.36 1.45
CA ASP A 386 24.22 -9.25 2.46
C ASP A 386 25.50 -10.05 2.10
N GLY A 387 25.36 -11.29 1.63
CA GLY A 387 26.51 -12.11 1.22
C GLY A 387 27.29 -11.54 0.02
N ASP A 388 26.63 -10.83 -0.88
CA ASP A 388 27.27 -10.11 -2.00
C ASP A 388 27.87 -8.79 -1.52
N GLY A 389 27.21 -8.11 -0.57
CA GLY A 389 27.75 -6.95 0.15
C GLY A 389 29.10 -7.24 0.81
N GLN A 390 29.21 -8.36 1.53
CA GLN A 390 30.46 -8.80 2.16
C GLN A 390 31.59 -9.04 1.13
N GLN A 391 31.25 -9.56 -0.05
CA GLN A 391 32.21 -9.71 -1.15
C GLN A 391 32.67 -8.35 -1.69
N ILE A 392 31.76 -7.38 -1.82
CA ILE A 392 32.09 -6.01 -2.25
C ILE A 392 33.02 -5.32 -1.25
N VAL A 393 32.73 -5.41 0.06
CA VAL A 393 33.61 -4.87 1.11
C VAL A 393 35.00 -5.47 1.01
N SER A 394 35.08 -6.80 0.91
CA SER A 394 36.36 -7.50 0.78
C SER A 394 37.12 -7.06 -0.47
N TYR A 395 36.42 -6.81 -1.57
CA TYR A 395 36.99 -6.30 -2.81
C TYR A 395 37.56 -4.87 -2.65
N ILE A 396 36.81 -3.95 -2.04
CA ILE A 396 37.26 -2.57 -1.77
C ILE A 396 38.50 -2.59 -0.88
N GLU A 397 38.46 -3.33 0.24
CA GLU A 397 39.58 -3.43 1.18
C GLU A 397 40.85 -4.01 0.55
N ASN A 398 40.70 -5.05 -0.28
CA ASN A 398 41.85 -5.67 -0.94
C ASN A 398 42.50 -4.72 -1.95
N ASN A 399 41.72 -3.98 -2.74
CA ASN A 399 42.28 -3.00 -3.68
C ASN A 399 43.01 -1.87 -2.95
N SER A 400 42.44 -1.38 -1.84
CA SER A 400 43.05 -0.37 -0.97
C SER A 400 44.40 -0.85 -0.40
N LYS A 401 44.51 -2.11 0.04
CA LYS A 401 45.78 -2.71 0.52
C LYS A 401 46.89 -2.73 -0.53
N PHE A 402 46.54 -2.84 -1.81
CA PHE A 402 47.49 -2.87 -2.92
C PHE A 402 47.64 -1.51 -3.63
N GLU A 403 47.14 -0.42 -3.02
CA GLU A 403 47.17 0.94 -3.61
C GLU A 403 46.52 1.03 -5.00
N THR A 404 45.59 0.12 -5.29
CA THR A 404 44.81 0.08 -6.52
C THR A 404 43.42 0.67 -6.28
N LYS A 405 42.87 1.36 -7.28
CA LYS A 405 41.50 1.88 -7.21
C LYS A 405 40.52 0.76 -7.53
N ALA A 406 39.66 0.41 -6.57
CA ALA A 406 38.53 -0.47 -6.80
C ALA A 406 37.63 0.14 -7.89
N LYS A 407 37.16 -0.67 -8.83
CA LYS A 407 36.26 -0.22 -9.89
C LYS A 407 35.02 -1.10 -9.97
N ALA A 408 33.90 -0.47 -10.25
CA ALA A 408 32.64 -1.17 -10.50
C ALA A 408 31.96 -0.62 -11.75
N ARG A 409 31.10 -1.45 -12.33
CA ARG A 409 30.17 -1.09 -13.40
C ARG A 409 28.77 -1.55 -13.00
N ILE A 410 27.78 -0.67 -13.17
CA ILE A 410 26.36 -0.98 -13.02
C ILE A 410 25.77 -1.09 -14.44
N TYR A 411 25.18 -2.22 -14.77
CA TYR A 411 24.58 -2.46 -16.09
C TYR A 411 23.15 -1.96 -16.16
N LYS A 412 22.64 -1.83 -17.39
CA LYS A 412 21.21 -1.66 -17.63
C LYS A 412 20.41 -2.82 -17.02
N THR A 413 19.25 -2.51 -16.46
CA THR A 413 18.31 -3.47 -15.91
C THR A 413 17.73 -4.37 -16.99
N VAL A 414 17.57 -5.65 -16.65
CA VAL A 414 16.82 -6.65 -17.40
C VAL A 414 15.64 -7.12 -16.55
N TYR A 415 14.55 -7.52 -17.20
CA TYR A 415 13.42 -8.18 -16.56
C TYR A 415 13.59 -9.70 -16.70
N GLU A 416 13.59 -10.41 -15.59
CA GLU A 416 13.67 -11.86 -15.57
C GLU A 416 12.40 -12.46 -15.00
N GLU A 417 11.85 -13.47 -15.68
CA GLU A 417 10.75 -14.25 -15.13
C GLU A 417 11.25 -15.35 -14.20
N GLU A 418 10.53 -15.55 -13.09
CA GLU A 418 10.76 -16.67 -12.17
C GLU A 418 9.79 -17.81 -12.54
N ASP A 419 10.32 -19.00 -12.81
CA ASP A 419 9.51 -20.16 -13.25
C ASP A 419 8.90 -20.97 -12.11
N GLU A 420 9.38 -20.83 -10.86
CA GLU A 420 9.02 -21.78 -9.78
C GLU A 420 8.26 -21.20 -8.58
N GLU A 421 8.13 -19.88 -8.41
CA GLU A 421 7.66 -19.28 -7.15
C GLU A 421 6.61 -18.15 -7.26
N VAL A 422 5.71 -18.19 -8.25
CA VAL A 422 4.62 -17.19 -8.34
C VAL A 422 3.72 -17.24 -7.08
N CYS A 423 3.33 -16.08 -6.56
CA CYS A 423 2.61 -15.92 -5.28
C CYS A 423 3.40 -16.31 -4.03
N ARG A 424 4.73 -16.28 -4.04
CA ARG A 424 5.51 -16.35 -2.80
C ARG A 424 5.29 -15.09 -1.99
N VAL A 425 4.98 -15.24 -0.70
CA VAL A 425 4.79 -14.10 0.22
C VAL A 425 6.05 -13.24 0.27
N SER A 426 5.84 -11.94 0.22
CA SER A 426 6.91 -10.97 0.43
C SER A 426 7.41 -11.05 1.86
N TYR A 427 8.72 -11.13 2.02
CA TYR A 427 9.35 -11.18 3.34
C TYR A 427 8.83 -10.07 4.27
N GLU A 428 8.70 -8.87 3.70
CA GLU A 428 8.23 -7.66 4.38
C GLU A 428 6.73 -7.64 4.70
N SER A 429 5.92 -8.48 4.07
CA SER A 429 4.46 -8.46 4.26
C SER A 429 4.12 -8.68 5.73
N GLY A 430 3.39 -7.72 6.32
CA GLY A 430 3.00 -7.73 7.72
C GLY A 430 2.24 -9.01 8.07
N LYS A 431 2.60 -9.61 9.21
CA LYS A 431 2.14 -10.92 9.62
C LYS A 431 1.25 -10.83 10.85
N GLY A 432 0.18 -11.61 10.85
CA GLY A 432 -0.66 -11.82 12.03
C GLY A 432 0.09 -12.55 13.16
N PRO A 433 -0.61 -13.03 14.19
CA PRO A 433 -2.07 -13.08 14.31
C PRO A 433 -2.75 -11.73 14.49
N ASN A 434 -4.08 -11.70 14.36
CA ASN A 434 -4.88 -10.57 14.80
C ASN A 434 -4.75 -10.41 16.32
N SER A 435 -4.25 -9.25 16.75
CA SER A 435 -3.99 -8.95 18.14
C SER A 435 -5.22 -8.45 18.90
N TYR A 436 -6.44 -8.54 18.37
CA TYR A 436 -7.67 -8.32 19.11
C TYR A 436 -8.32 -9.67 19.46
N ASP A 437 -8.53 -10.49 18.43
CA ASP A 437 -9.28 -11.73 18.51
C ASP A 437 -8.60 -12.83 17.66
N SER A 438 -8.27 -13.96 18.30
CA SER A 438 -7.61 -15.09 17.63
C SER A 438 -8.49 -15.79 16.60
N TYR A 439 -9.80 -15.62 16.68
CA TYR A 439 -10.76 -16.24 15.77
C TYR A 439 -10.88 -15.51 14.43
N VAL A 440 -10.33 -14.30 14.34
CA VAL A 440 -10.35 -13.46 13.13
C VAL A 440 -8.96 -13.49 12.48
N LEU A 441 -8.78 -14.26 11.41
CA LEU A 441 -7.50 -14.32 10.69
C LEU A 441 -7.16 -13.00 9.99
N LYS A 442 -5.91 -12.54 10.11
CA LYS A 442 -5.35 -11.38 9.37
C LYS A 442 -3.90 -11.66 8.92
N PRO A 443 -3.47 -11.15 7.74
CA PRO A 443 -4.27 -10.42 6.75
C PRO A 443 -5.35 -11.32 6.15
N ASP A 444 -6.31 -10.75 5.42
CA ASP A 444 -7.41 -11.52 4.84
C ASP A 444 -6.99 -12.26 3.57
N ILE A 445 -6.10 -11.68 2.77
CA ILE A 445 -5.61 -12.21 1.49
C ILE A 445 -4.24 -11.61 1.17
N CYS A 446 -3.48 -12.18 0.24
CA CYS A 446 -2.36 -11.48 -0.39
C CYS A 446 -2.58 -11.24 -1.89
N ALA A 447 -1.95 -10.21 -2.43
CA ALA A 447 -1.94 -9.92 -3.85
C ALA A 447 -0.52 -9.52 -4.29
N PRO A 448 -0.21 -9.53 -5.60
CA PRO A 448 1.10 -9.14 -6.06
C PRO A 448 1.42 -7.69 -5.68
N GLY A 449 2.53 -7.50 -5.00
CA GLY A 449 3.00 -6.21 -4.51
C GLY A 449 4.50 -6.03 -4.58
N GLU A 450 5.27 -7.00 -5.11
CA GLU A 450 6.70 -6.84 -5.40
C GLU A 450 6.92 -6.36 -6.83
N ASP A 451 7.85 -5.42 -6.98
CA ASP A 451 8.40 -4.97 -8.25
C ASP A 451 7.33 -4.50 -9.25
N ILE A 452 6.37 -3.72 -8.77
CA ILE A 452 5.25 -3.23 -9.58
C ILE A 452 5.64 -1.93 -10.27
N LEU A 453 5.68 -1.95 -11.61
CA LEU A 453 5.83 -0.73 -12.41
C LEU A 453 4.55 0.12 -12.32
N CYS A 454 4.70 1.38 -11.93
CA CYS A 454 3.58 2.28 -11.69
C CYS A 454 3.93 3.74 -12.00
N ALA A 455 2.90 4.58 -12.12
CA ALA A 455 3.06 6.02 -12.20
C ALA A 455 3.68 6.59 -10.91
N SER A 456 4.32 7.74 -11.01
CA SER A 456 5.03 8.40 -9.92
C SER A 456 4.83 9.92 -9.98
N LYS A 457 5.48 10.63 -9.06
CA LYS A 457 5.46 12.09 -8.96
C LYS A 457 5.89 12.73 -10.28
N TYR A 458 5.35 13.91 -10.55
CA TYR A 458 5.75 14.67 -11.74
C TYR A 458 7.17 15.24 -11.60
N ASP A 459 7.99 15.03 -12.63
CA ASP A 459 9.29 15.71 -12.77
C ASP A 459 9.41 16.35 -14.16
N MET A 460 9.48 17.69 -14.22
CA MET A 460 9.62 18.41 -15.48
C MET A 460 10.96 18.19 -16.18
N GLN A 461 11.97 17.73 -15.45
CA GLN A 461 13.35 17.61 -15.94
C GLN A 461 13.64 16.20 -16.46
N ASN A 462 12.83 15.20 -16.09
CA ASN A 462 13.06 13.81 -16.47
C ASN A 462 11.75 13.03 -16.64
N MET A 463 11.41 12.68 -17.88
CA MET A 463 10.20 11.91 -18.19
C MET A 463 10.24 10.49 -17.59
N TYR A 464 11.42 9.89 -17.43
CA TYR A 464 11.57 8.58 -16.76
C TYR A 464 11.31 8.64 -15.26
N ALA A 465 11.36 9.84 -14.65
CA ALA A 465 10.98 10.03 -13.25
C ALA A 465 9.45 10.02 -13.05
N HIS A 466 8.67 10.00 -14.13
CA HIS A 466 7.21 9.87 -14.06
C HIS A 466 6.79 8.43 -13.75
N TYR A 467 7.68 7.45 -13.90
CA TYR A 467 7.44 6.06 -13.49
C TYR A 467 8.38 5.64 -12.36
N SER A 468 7.96 4.63 -11.62
CA SER A 468 8.77 3.96 -10.61
C SER A 468 8.44 2.47 -10.60
N VAL A 469 9.36 1.65 -10.10
CA VAL A 469 9.06 0.27 -9.74
C VAL A 469 9.00 0.20 -8.22
N MET A 470 7.82 -0.06 -7.67
CA MET A 470 7.57 -0.01 -6.23
C MET A 470 7.19 -1.39 -5.67
N SER A 471 7.68 -1.68 -4.47
CA SER A 471 7.36 -2.88 -3.70
C SER A 471 6.68 -2.54 -2.38
N GLY A 472 5.61 -3.27 -2.04
CA GLY A 472 4.97 -3.22 -0.73
C GLY A 472 3.50 -3.66 -0.73
N THR A 473 2.97 -3.85 0.48
CA THR A 473 1.55 -4.17 0.71
C THR A 473 0.60 -3.07 0.23
N SER A 474 1.07 -1.83 0.12
CA SER A 474 0.36 -0.73 -0.56
C SER A 474 0.01 -1.08 -2.00
N MET A 475 0.97 -1.53 -2.80
CA MET A 475 0.78 -1.91 -4.20
C MET A 475 -0.17 -3.11 -4.31
N ALA A 476 -0.02 -4.12 -3.45
CA ALA A 476 -0.92 -5.27 -3.39
C ALA A 476 -2.38 -4.85 -3.07
N SER A 477 -2.56 -3.93 -2.12
CA SER A 477 -3.89 -3.39 -1.80
C SER A 477 -4.49 -2.57 -2.94
N ALA A 478 -3.66 -1.86 -3.72
CA ALA A 478 -4.09 -1.12 -4.90
C ALA A 478 -4.60 -2.05 -6.02
N VAL A 479 -3.91 -3.16 -6.28
CA VAL A 479 -4.39 -4.22 -7.21
C VAL A 479 -5.77 -4.73 -6.74
N THR A 480 -5.89 -5.01 -5.44
CA THR A 480 -7.10 -5.58 -4.85
C THR A 480 -8.30 -4.64 -4.94
N VAL A 481 -8.15 -3.33 -4.69
CA VAL A 481 -9.28 -2.38 -4.82
C VAL A 481 -9.72 -2.16 -6.26
N GLY A 482 -8.79 -2.22 -7.21
CA GLY A 482 -9.13 -2.19 -8.63
C GLY A 482 -10.05 -3.36 -8.98
N LEU A 483 -9.69 -4.58 -8.56
CA LEU A 483 -10.54 -5.76 -8.71
C LEU A 483 -11.89 -5.63 -7.99
N ILE A 484 -11.92 -5.13 -6.75
CA ILE A 484 -13.18 -4.90 -6.02
C ILE A 484 -14.10 -3.96 -6.81
N SER A 485 -13.55 -2.88 -7.35
CA SER A 485 -14.33 -1.94 -8.15
C SER A 485 -14.89 -2.59 -9.42
N TYR A 486 -14.13 -3.52 -10.00
CA TYR A 486 -14.54 -4.29 -11.17
C TYR A 486 -15.66 -5.29 -10.83
N ILE A 487 -15.50 -6.09 -9.77
CA ILE A 487 -16.54 -6.99 -9.25
C ILE A 487 -17.82 -6.20 -8.94
N ARG A 488 -17.73 -4.98 -8.40
CA ARG A 488 -18.90 -4.11 -8.16
C ARG A 488 -19.56 -3.57 -9.43
N ALA A 489 -18.86 -3.54 -10.56
CA ALA A 489 -19.45 -3.19 -11.85
C ALA A 489 -20.33 -4.32 -12.37
N ILE A 490 -19.90 -5.57 -12.16
CA ILE A 490 -20.60 -6.79 -12.53
C ILE A 490 -21.75 -7.05 -11.54
N HIS A 491 -21.42 -7.21 -10.27
CA HIS A 491 -22.34 -7.57 -9.19
C HIS A 491 -22.86 -6.35 -8.44
N LYS A 492 -23.74 -5.58 -9.10
CA LYS A 492 -24.21 -4.26 -8.61
C LYS A 492 -24.89 -4.28 -7.24
N ASN A 493 -25.51 -5.39 -6.87
CA ASN A 493 -26.26 -5.54 -5.63
C ASN A 493 -25.44 -6.16 -4.49
N TRP A 494 -24.19 -6.57 -4.75
CA TRP A 494 -23.38 -7.21 -3.71
C TRP A 494 -22.84 -6.19 -2.70
N GLY A 495 -23.00 -6.53 -1.42
CA GLY A 495 -22.46 -5.75 -0.33
C GLY A 495 -20.99 -6.06 -0.01
N PRO A 496 -20.36 -5.27 0.88
CA PRO A 496 -18.96 -5.42 1.27
C PRO A 496 -18.57 -6.83 1.72
N ALA A 497 -19.37 -7.45 2.60
CA ALA A 497 -19.08 -8.79 3.13
C ALA A 497 -19.08 -9.85 2.04
N ARG A 498 -20.06 -9.78 1.12
CA ARG A 498 -20.19 -10.72 0.00
C ARG A 498 -19.01 -10.64 -0.97
N ILE A 499 -18.61 -9.42 -1.37
CA ILE A 499 -17.46 -9.20 -2.24
C ILE A 499 -16.16 -9.64 -1.54
N LYS A 500 -16.00 -9.28 -0.26
CA LYS A 500 -14.88 -9.73 0.55
C LYS A 500 -14.81 -11.26 0.59
N SER A 501 -15.95 -11.94 0.78
CA SER A 501 -16.00 -13.40 0.74
C SER A 501 -15.60 -13.95 -0.63
N ALA A 502 -16.15 -13.42 -1.72
CA ALA A 502 -15.86 -13.91 -3.07
C ALA A 502 -14.36 -13.86 -3.38
N ILE A 503 -13.70 -12.77 -3.00
CA ILE A 503 -12.24 -12.59 -3.13
C ILE A 503 -11.48 -13.61 -2.29
N MET A 504 -11.90 -13.82 -1.04
CA MET A 504 -11.22 -14.71 -0.10
C MET A 504 -11.41 -16.20 -0.44
N THR A 505 -12.60 -16.62 -0.87
CA THR A 505 -12.90 -18.05 -1.10
C THR A 505 -12.40 -18.58 -2.44
N SER A 506 -12.16 -17.69 -3.39
CA SER A 506 -11.70 -18.00 -4.75
C SER A 506 -10.18 -17.97 -4.91
N ALA A 507 -9.46 -17.58 -3.85
CA ALA A 507 -8.02 -17.40 -3.85
C ALA A 507 -7.25 -18.66 -4.34
N LYS A 508 -6.10 -18.40 -4.97
CA LYS A 508 -5.18 -19.41 -5.47
C LYS A 508 -4.17 -19.78 -4.39
N SER A 509 -3.91 -21.08 -4.26
CA SER A 509 -2.98 -21.57 -3.27
C SER A 509 -1.52 -21.21 -3.48
N ILE A 510 -0.86 -20.91 -2.36
CA ILE A 510 0.57 -20.65 -2.28
C ILE A 510 1.28 -21.97 -2.04
N ASN A 511 2.27 -22.25 -2.88
CA ASN A 511 3.03 -23.49 -2.81
C ASN A 511 4.11 -23.42 -1.73
N LYS A 512 4.16 -24.42 -0.85
CA LYS A 512 5.20 -24.61 0.18
C LYS A 512 5.63 -23.32 0.93
N PRO A 513 4.69 -22.57 1.53
CA PRO A 513 5.06 -21.38 2.30
C PRO A 513 5.93 -21.75 3.50
N ALA A 514 6.85 -20.87 3.88
CA ALA A 514 7.54 -20.99 5.16
C ALA A 514 6.53 -20.86 6.32
N ASP A 515 6.81 -21.50 7.45
CA ASP A 515 5.89 -21.55 8.61
C ASP A 515 5.49 -20.13 9.09
N MET A 516 6.43 -19.18 9.06
CA MET A 516 6.20 -17.79 9.45
C MET A 516 5.32 -17.03 8.44
N ASP A 517 5.40 -17.38 7.14
CA ASP A 517 4.63 -16.72 6.08
C ASP A 517 3.15 -17.12 6.10
N VAL A 518 2.78 -18.18 6.81
CA VAL A 518 1.39 -18.66 6.94
C VAL A 518 0.44 -17.57 7.43
N LEU A 519 0.93 -16.68 8.29
CA LEU A 519 0.18 -15.53 8.81
C LEU A 519 0.40 -14.25 8.02
N GLY A 520 1.04 -14.31 6.85
CA GLY A 520 1.30 -13.17 5.96
C GLY A 520 0.42 -13.13 4.71
N TYR A 521 -0.38 -14.18 4.44
CA TYR A 521 -1.19 -14.29 3.22
C TYR A 521 -2.69 -14.54 3.41
N GLY A 522 -3.16 -14.79 4.63
CA GLY A 522 -4.59 -15.02 4.90
C GLY A 522 -5.18 -16.20 4.13
N ASN A 523 -6.17 -15.93 3.29
CA ASN A 523 -6.82 -16.88 2.38
C ASN A 523 -5.99 -17.27 1.15
N GLU A 524 -4.70 -16.92 1.11
CA GLU A 524 -3.74 -17.18 0.04
C GLU A 524 -3.74 -16.07 -1.03
N CYS A 525 -3.44 -16.38 -2.29
CA CYS A 525 -3.15 -15.38 -3.31
C CYS A 525 -4.39 -15.00 -4.11
N LEU A 526 -4.59 -13.71 -4.36
CA LEU A 526 -5.71 -13.18 -5.13
C LEU A 526 -5.88 -13.89 -6.48
N ASN A 527 -7.10 -14.31 -6.79
CA ASN A 527 -7.47 -14.87 -8.08
C ASN A 527 -8.63 -14.07 -8.70
N PRO A 528 -8.33 -13.10 -9.59
CA PRO A 528 -9.33 -12.18 -10.10
C PRO A 528 -10.50 -12.86 -10.81
N LEU A 529 -10.22 -13.85 -11.66
CA LEU A 529 -11.22 -14.49 -12.52
C LEU A 529 -12.23 -15.29 -11.69
N LYS A 530 -11.74 -16.11 -10.75
CA LYS A 530 -12.60 -16.89 -9.87
C LYS A 530 -13.33 -16.04 -8.83
N ALA A 531 -12.87 -14.82 -8.57
CA ALA A 531 -13.55 -13.90 -7.64
C ALA A 531 -14.81 -13.26 -8.25
N ILE A 532 -14.92 -13.21 -9.59
CA ILE A 532 -16.14 -12.74 -10.26
C ILE A 532 -17.27 -13.75 -10.06
N ASP A 533 -17.02 -15.03 -10.33
CA ASP A 533 -17.98 -16.11 -10.10
C ASP A 533 -17.42 -17.13 -9.08
N PRO A 534 -17.62 -16.88 -7.78
CA PRO A 534 -17.07 -17.74 -6.73
C PRO A 534 -17.92 -19.00 -6.48
N GLY A 535 -19.12 -19.12 -7.06
CA GLY A 535 -20.09 -20.17 -6.75
C GLY A 535 -20.79 -20.01 -5.40
N LEU A 536 -20.03 -20.00 -4.28
CA LEU A 536 -20.57 -19.78 -2.92
C LEU A 536 -19.84 -18.66 -2.19
N VAL A 537 -20.58 -17.98 -1.31
CA VAL A 537 -20.08 -16.89 -0.47
C VAL A 537 -20.55 -17.03 0.98
N TYR A 538 -19.77 -16.47 1.90
CA TYR A 538 -20.11 -16.29 3.30
C TYR A 538 -20.65 -14.87 3.50
N ASP A 539 -21.96 -14.74 3.60
CA ASP A 539 -22.59 -13.45 3.90
C ASP A 539 -22.52 -13.15 5.40
N ILE A 540 -22.26 -11.88 5.73
CA ILE A 540 -22.28 -11.38 7.11
C ILE A 540 -23.13 -10.11 7.14
N SER A 541 -24.14 -10.08 8.01
CA SER A 541 -25.01 -8.92 8.17
C SER A 541 -24.38 -7.82 9.04
N LEU A 542 -24.83 -6.57 8.86
CA LEU A 542 -24.49 -5.46 9.75
C LEU A 542 -24.83 -5.78 11.21
N GLU A 543 -25.92 -6.51 11.44
CA GLU A 543 -26.38 -6.90 12.76
C GLU A 543 -25.45 -7.93 13.42
N GLU A 544 -24.89 -8.87 12.67
CA GLU A 544 -23.83 -9.76 13.19
C GLU A 544 -22.57 -8.99 13.59
N PHE A 545 -22.10 -8.05 12.76
CA PHE A 545 -20.96 -7.21 13.14
C PHE A 545 -21.24 -6.34 14.36
N ARG A 546 -22.47 -5.80 14.48
CA ARG A 546 -22.89 -5.04 15.67
C ARG A 546 -22.88 -5.93 16.92
N ARG A 547 -23.43 -7.14 16.85
CA ARG A 547 -23.40 -8.12 17.96
C ARG A 547 -21.97 -8.52 18.33
N TYR A 548 -21.06 -8.64 17.36
CA TYR A 548 -19.65 -8.90 17.62
C TYR A 548 -18.98 -7.76 18.39
N LEU A 549 -19.26 -6.50 18.02
CA LEU A 549 -18.76 -5.30 18.71
C LEU A 549 -19.20 -5.22 20.19
N LEU A 550 -20.29 -5.88 20.59
CA LEU A 550 -20.74 -5.89 21.98
C LEU A 550 -19.81 -6.65 22.94
N ASN A 551 -18.92 -7.52 22.44
CA ASN A 551 -18.01 -8.32 23.28
C ASN A 551 -16.79 -7.55 23.79
N LEU A 552 -16.51 -6.37 23.25
CA LEU A 552 -15.37 -5.56 23.65
C LEU A 552 -15.90 -4.31 24.37
N ASP A 553 -15.54 -4.14 25.64
CA ASP A 553 -16.06 -3.07 26.50
C ASP A 553 -15.93 -1.67 25.87
N GLY A 554 -14.78 -1.37 25.25
CA GLY A 554 -14.55 -0.08 24.61
C GLY A 554 -15.38 0.12 23.34
N ASP A 555 -15.64 -0.94 22.58
CA ASP A 555 -16.52 -0.88 21.41
C ASP A 555 -17.99 -0.71 21.82
N LYS A 556 -18.44 -1.43 22.85
CA LYS A 556 -19.77 -1.29 23.45
C LYS A 556 -20.00 0.13 24.00
N GLU A 557 -19.00 0.71 24.66
CA GLU A 557 -19.03 2.10 25.12
C GLU A 557 -19.13 3.09 23.95
N TYR A 558 -18.38 2.86 22.87
CA TYR A 558 -18.48 3.66 21.65
C TYR A 558 -19.90 3.62 21.06
N LEU A 559 -20.47 2.42 20.90
CA LEU A 559 -21.82 2.23 20.36
C LEU A 559 -22.86 2.99 21.21
N SER A 560 -22.81 2.81 22.54
CA SER A 560 -23.69 3.51 23.48
C SER A 560 -23.58 5.03 23.37
N SER A 561 -22.34 5.55 23.33
CA SER A 561 -22.07 7.00 23.25
C SER A 561 -22.60 7.64 21.96
N ASN A 562 -22.64 6.88 20.87
CA ASN A 562 -23.15 7.32 19.57
C ASN A 562 -24.65 7.01 19.36
N GLY A 563 -25.34 6.50 20.39
CA GLY A 563 -26.77 6.18 20.33
C GLY A 563 -27.10 4.97 19.45
N GLU A 564 -26.13 4.08 19.21
CA GLU A 564 -26.37 2.82 18.53
C GLU A 564 -27.03 1.80 19.48
N ASN A 565 -27.76 0.84 18.92
CA ASN A 565 -28.41 -0.19 19.70
C ASN A 565 -27.35 -1.06 20.41
N ILE A 566 -27.45 -1.20 21.73
CA ILE A 566 -26.59 -2.05 22.57
C ILE A 566 -27.33 -3.27 23.14
N GLN A 567 -28.58 -3.49 22.75
CA GLN A 567 -29.35 -4.68 23.09
C GLN A 567 -29.02 -5.83 22.13
N GLY A 568 -29.24 -7.06 22.57
CA GLY A 568 -28.99 -8.28 21.79
C GLY A 568 -27.91 -9.17 22.39
N GLU A 569 -27.76 -10.35 21.80
CA GLU A 569 -26.75 -11.34 22.20
C GLU A 569 -25.35 -10.92 21.72
N GLU A 570 -24.35 -11.12 22.57
CA GLU A 570 -22.93 -10.92 22.24
C GLU A 570 -22.41 -12.19 21.54
N ILE A 571 -21.75 -12.06 20.38
CA ILE A 571 -21.24 -13.22 19.60
C ILE A 571 -19.72 -13.20 19.46
N LEU A 572 -19.04 -14.33 19.63
CA LEU A 572 -17.58 -14.36 19.50
C LEU A 572 -17.14 -14.26 18.04
N GLY A 573 -15.87 -13.92 17.79
CA GLY A 573 -15.30 -13.97 16.43
C GLY A 573 -15.36 -15.37 15.81
N MET A 574 -15.41 -16.40 16.65
CA MET A 574 -15.63 -17.79 16.26
C MET A 574 -16.99 -18.00 15.57
N ASP A 575 -18.01 -17.26 15.99
CA ASP A 575 -19.40 -17.37 15.51
C ASP A 575 -19.69 -16.43 14.33
N LEU A 576 -18.81 -15.47 14.03
CA LEU A 576 -18.91 -14.68 12.81
C LEU A 576 -18.81 -15.59 11.60
N ASN A 577 -19.66 -15.36 10.60
CA ASN A 577 -19.67 -16.13 9.35
C ASN A 577 -18.50 -15.77 8.41
N LEU A 578 -17.26 -15.80 8.92
CA LEU A 578 -16.05 -15.46 8.18
C LEU A 578 -15.61 -16.62 7.26
N PRO A 579 -15.02 -16.34 6.08
CA PRO A 579 -14.48 -17.33 5.15
C PRO A 579 -13.09 -17.87 5.58
N ASN A 580 -12.86 -17.97 6.89
CA ASN A 580 -11.68 -18.59 7.50
C ASN A 580 -12.02 -19.15 8.88
N PHE A 581 -11.14 -20.04 9.35
CA PHE A 581 -11.22 -20.65 10.66
C PHE A 581 -9.87 -20.47 11.34
N SER A 582 -9.80 -19.62 12.35
CA SER A 582 -8.58 -19.40 13.13
C SER A 582 -8.86 -19.70 14.59
N LEU A 583 -7.93 -20.32 15.32
CA LEU A 583 -8.06 -20.54 16.75
C LEU A 583 -6.69 -20.69 17.43
N VAL A 584 -6.68 -20.47 18.74
CA VAL A 584 -5.57 -20.85 19.61
C VAL A 584 -5.97 -22.12 20.35
N LEU A 585 -5.16 -23.18 20.22
CA LEU A 585 -5.36 -24.38 21.01
C LEU A 585 -5.06 -24.08 22.47
N ASP A 586 -6.02 -24.38 23.33
CA ASP A 586 -5.91 -24.38 24.78
C ASP A 586 -6.23 -25.79 25.33
N GLU A 587 -6.66 -25.87 26.59
CA GLU A 587 -6.99 -27.14 27.26
C GLU A 587 -8.35 -27.74 26.81
N ARG A 588 -9.13 -27.01 26.00
CA ARG A 588 -10.39 -27.51 25.42
C ARG A 588 -10.12 -28.66 24.46
N SER A 589 -11.00 -29.66 24.53
CA SER A 589 -10.95 -30.84 23.66
C SER A 589 -11.61 -30.61 22.29
N GLU A 590 -12.51 -29.64 22.18
CA GLU A 590 -13.35 -29.43 21.00
C GLU A 590 -13.67 -27.96 20.74
N TYR A 591 -13.63 -27.57 19.46
CA TYR A 591 -14.02 -26.27 18.93
C TYR A 591 -14.98 -26.48 17.77
N ILE A 592 -16.11 -25.78 17.76
CA ILE A 592 -17.16 -25.90 16.74
C ILE A 592 -17.41 -24.53 16.11
N PHE A 593 -17.14 -24.41 14.81
CA PHE A 593 -17.44 -23.21 14.03
C PHE A 593 -18.70 -23.44 13.22
N ASN A 594 -19.73 -22.65 13.46
CA ASN A 594 -20.94 -22.66 12.64
C ASN A 594 -20.79 -21.66 11.50
N ARG A 595 -21.14 -22.09 10.28
CA ARG A 595 -21.06 -21.25 9.08
C ARG A 595 -22.28 -21.46 8.20
N THR A 596 -22.59 -20.42 7.43
CA THR A 596 -23.66 -20.40 6.43
C THR A 596 -23.07 -19.99 5.09
N LEU A 597 -23.31 -20.81 4.07
CA LEU A 597 -22.96 -20.50 2.69
C LEU A 597 -24.21 -20.11 1.93
N THR A 598 -24.10 -19.02 1.16
CA THR A 598 -25.10 -18.57 0.19
C THR A 598 -24.65 -18.98 -1.20
N ASN A 599 -25.54 -19.59 -1.98
CA ASN A 599 -25.31 -19.88 -3.39
C ASN A 599 -25.47 -18.64 -4.25
N VAL A 600 -24.43 -18.27 -5.00
CA VAL A 600 -24.44 -17.15 -5.96
C VAL A 600 -24.10 -17.58 -7.39
N GLY A 601 -23.82 -18.87 -7.61
CA GLY A 601 -23.55 -19.44 -8.91
C GLY A 601 -24.82 -19.99 -9.57
N SER A 602 -24.78 -21.26 -9.97
CA SER A 602 -25.89 -21.90 -10.70
C SER A 602 -27.12 -22.18 -9.81
N SER A 603 -28.30 -22.19 -10.42
CA SER A 603 -29.57 -22.45 -9.72
C SER A 603 -29.61 -23.81 -9.02
N GLN A 604 -29.11 -24.87 -9.66
CA GLN A 604 -29.01 -26.20 -9.07
C GLN A 604 -27.56 -26.65 -9.03
N CYS A 605 -27.04 -26.91 -7.83
CA CYS A 605 -25.67 -27.34 -7.63
C CYS A 605 -25.52 -28.13 -6.31
N SER A 606 -24.52 -29.00 -6.28
CA SER A 606 -24.15 -29.76 -5.09
C SER A 606 -22.66 -29.60 -4.85
N TYR A 607 -22.27 -29.40 -3.58
CA TYR A 607 -20.89 -29.24 -3.18
C TYR A 607 -20.52 -30.30 -2.17
N LYS A 608 -19.34 -30.91 -2.34
CA LYS A 608 -18.76 -31.85 -1.39
C LYS A 608 -17.56 -31.23 -0.69
N ALA A 609 -17.52 -31.34 0.62
CA ALA A 609 -16.43 -30.83 1.43
C ALA A 609 -15.22 -31.77 1.38
N LYS A 610 -14.03 -31.16 1.38
CA LYS A 610 -12.73 -31.83 1.48
C LYS A 610 -11.84 -31.04 2.42
N ILE A 611 -11.21 -31.72 3.38
CA ILE A 611 -10.16 -31.13 4.21
C ILE A 611 -8.79 -31.49 3.60
N ILE A 612 -7.97 -30.46 3.36
CA ILE A 612 -6.59 -30.61 2.89
C ILE A 612 -5.66 -30.27 4.06
N PHE A 613 -4.91 -31.26 4.54
CA PHE A 613 -3.91 -31.06 5.59
C PHE A 613 -2.57 -30.71 4.98
N HIS A 614 -1.99 -29.59 5.41
CA HIS A 614 -0.71 -29.12 4.85
C HIS A 614 0.46 -29.49 5.76
N PRO A 615 1.60 -29.90 5.18
CA PRO A 615 2.84 -30.02 5.94
C PRO A 615 3.37 -28.62 6.31
N ARG A 616 4.15 -28.57 7.39
CA ARG A 616 4.93 -27.38 7.78
C ARG A 616 6.31 -27.42 7.15
N PHE A 617 6.81 -26.25 6.76
CA PHE A 617 8.15 -26.06 6.23
C PHE A 617 8.89 -25.03 7.08
N PHE A 618 10.03 -25.39 7.65
CA PHE A 618 10.80 -24.48 8.50
C PHE A 618 12.30 -24.79 8.42
N THR A 619 13.11 -23.80 8.78
CA THR A 619 14.56 -23.93 8.81
C THR A 619 15.03 -24.14 10.25
N ASN A 620 15.85 -25.16 10.49
CA ASN A 620 16.40 -25.38 11.82
C ASN A 620 17.56 -24.41 12.15
N LYS A 621 18.06 -24.43 13.40
CA LYS A 621 19.16 -23.57 13.85
C LYS A 621 20.47 -23.72 13.05
N VAL A 622 20.61 -24.78 12.24
CA VAL A 622 21.79 -25.07 11.41
C VAL A 622 21.51 -24.74 9.93
N GLY A 623 20.42 -24.03 9.63
CA GLY A 623 20.09 -23.61 8.26
C GLY A 623 19.49 -24.71 7.37
N ARG A 624 19.15 -25.89 7.91
CA ARG A 624 18.54 -26.97 7.11
C ARG A 624 17.03 -26.80 7.03
N ALA A 625 16.50 -26.81 5.81
CA ALA A 625 15.07 -26.89 5.54
C ALA A 625 14.53 -28.26 5.98
N LEU A 626 13.46 -28.25 6.77
CA LEU A 626 12.77 -29.42 7.30
C LEU A 626 11.29 -29.37 6.92
N GLN A 627 10.69 -30.54 6.79
CA GLN A 627 9.27 -30.71 6.55
C GLN A 627 8.66 -31.60 7.64
N GLU A 628 7.56 -31.14 8.23
CA GLU A 628 6.79 -31.92 9.21
C GLU A 628 5.35 -32.13 8.73
N ARG A 629 4.81 -33.32 8.95
CA ARG A 629 3.41 -33.64 8.61
C ARG A 629 2.44 -33.00 9.60
N PHE A 630 1.21 -32.79 9.17
CA PHE A 630 0.13 -32.33 10.04
C PHE A 630 -0.05 -33.29 11.25
N PRO A 631 -0.20 -32.77 12.49
CA PRO A 631 -0.28 -33.61 13.69
C PRO A 631 -1.51 -34.53 13.71
N ARG A 632 -1.31 -35.82 13.98
CA ARG A 632 -2.40 -36.82 14.08
C ARG A 632 -3.31 -36.65 15.28
N SER A 633 -2.85 -35.91 16.29
CA SER A 633 -3.63 -35.60 17.50
C SER A 633 -4.74 -34.59 17.25
N ILE A 634 -4.69 -33.85 16.14
CA ILE A 634 -5.71 -32.87 15.77
C ILE A 634 -6.60 -33.50 14.69
N ASP A 635 -7.89 -33.62 14.97
CA ASP A 635 -8.91 -34.12 14.07
C ASP A 635 -9.80 -32.96 13.61
N ILE A 636 -10.05 -32.86 12.30
CA ILE A 636 -10.86 -31.79 11.69
C ILE A 636 -11.94 -32.44 10.84
N ARG A 637 -13.21 -32.11 11.11
CA ARG A 637 -14.37 -32.64 10.40
C ARG A 637 -15.36 -31.56 10.05
N VAL A 638 -16.25 -31.86 9.10
CA VAL A 638 -17.27 -30.97 8.58
C VAL A 638 -18.59 -31.72 8.51
N GLU A 639 -19.67 -31.12 9.00
CA GLU A 639 -21.00 -31.74 9.06
C GLU A 639 -22.10 -30.73 8.69
N PRO A 640 -23.00 -31.04 7.73
CA PRO A 640 -22.87 -32.14 6.75
C PRO A 640 -21.65 -31.92 5.83
N ASP A 641 -21.15 -32.99 5.19
CA ASP A 641 -20.04 -32.93 4.24
C ASP A 641 -20.50 -32.75 2.78
N VAL A 642 -21.81 -32.64 2.57
CA VAL A 642 -22.45 -32.33 1.28
C VAL A 642 -23.50 -31.23 1.48
N LEU A 643 -23.50 -30.23 0.61
CA LEU A 643 -24.50 -29.17 0.57
C LEU A 643 -25.17 -29.12 -0.79
N GLU A 644 -26.50 -29.19 -0.79
CA GLU A 644 -27.32 -29.13 -2.00
C GLU A 644 -28.11 -27.83 -2.05
N PHE A 645 -28.03 -27.15 -3.20
CA PHE A 645 -28.73 -25.92 -3.50
C PHE A 645 -29.61 -26.11 -4.73
N ASN A 646 -30.85 -25.66 -4.62
CA ASN A 646 -31.89 -25.73 -5.66
C ASN A 646 -32.26 -24.35 -6.22
N ASN A 647 -31.78 -23.27 -5.59
CA ASN A 647 -31.95 -21.92 -6.08
C ASN A 647 -30.70 -21.06 -5.83
N ILE A 648 -30.55 -20.00 -6.62
CA ILE A 648 -29.64 -18.88 -6.32
C ILE A 648 -30.17 -18.17 -5.05
N GLU A 649 -29.27 -17.62 -4.24
CA GLU A 649 -29.51 -17.02 -2.92
C GLU A 649 -29.99 -18.01 -1.84
N GLN A 650 -30.07 -19.31 -2.14
CA GLN A 650 -30.35 -20.31 -1.12
C GLN A 650 -29.17 -20.44 -0.16
N GLN A 651 -29.49 -20.49 1.14
CA GLN A 651 -28.51 -20.66 2.20
C GLN A 651 -28.48 -22.10 2.73
N ARG A 652 -27.29 -22.55 3.11
CA ARG A 652 -27.05 -23.81 3.80
C ARG A 652 -26.05 -23.64 4.92
N CYS A 653 -26.33 -24.26 6.06
CA CYS A 653 -25.45 -24.23 7.21
C CYS A 653 -24.61 -25.51 7.29
N PHE A 654 -23.40 -25.36 7.80
CA PHE A 654 -22.54 -26.48 8.20
C PHE A 654 -21.77 -26.12 9.47
N ARG A 655 -21.24 -27.13 10.14
CA ARG A 655 -20.30 -26.97 11.25
C ARG A 655 -18.94 -27.55 10.91
N LEU A 656 -17.87 -26.81 11.21
CA LEU A 656 -16.51 -27.32 11.22
C LEU A 656 -16.13 -27.64 12.67
N ILE A 657 -15.73 -28.89 12.92
CA ILE A 657 -15.37 -29.38 14.25
C ILE A 657 -13.87 -29.64 14.27
N VAL A 658 -13.16 -29.01 15.21
CA VAL A 658 -11.74 -29.24 15.47
C VAL A 658 -11.61 -29.88 16.85
N ARG A 659 -11.06 -31.10 16.91
CA ARG A 659 -10.82 -31.85 18.15
C ARG A 659 -9.35 -32.06 18.37
N SER A 660 -8.92 -31.99 19.62
CA SER A 660 -7.58 -32.39 20.03
C SER A 660 -7.66 -33.65 20.90
N SER A 661 -6.82 -34.64 20.58
CA SER A 661 -6.72 -35.92 21.27
C SER A 661 -5.31 -36.15 21.81
N GLY A 662 -5.20 -36.63 23.05
CA GLY A 662 -3.93 -36.92 23.72
C GLY A 662 -3.32 -35.73 24.49
N SER A 663 -2.10 -35.90 24.99
CA SER A 663 -1.39 -34.85 25.75
C SER A 663 -0.96 -33.71 24.83
N LEU A 664 -1.78 -32.65 24.80
CA LEU A 664 -1.54 -31.36 24.13
C LEU A 664 -0.19 -30.72 24.49
N GLY A 665 0.42 -31.11 25.62
CA GLY A 665 1.64 -30.51 26.17
C GLY A 665 2.83 -30.50 25.21
N ASN A 666 2.96 -31.49 24.33
CA ASN A 666 4.05 -31.54 23.34
C ASN A 666 3.81 -30.62 22.12
N ILE A 667 2.55 -30.34 21.76
CA ILE A 667 2.20 -29.53 20.58
C ILE A 667 2.20 -28.05 20.94
N LEU A 668 1.62 -27.71 22.11
CA LEU A 668 1.55 -26.34 22.61
C LEU A 668 2.93 -25.72 22.88
N THR A 669 3.97 -26.54 23.03
CA THR A 669 5.34 -26.10 23.37
C THR A 669 6.34 -26.16 22.21
N LYS A 670 6.08 -26.94 21.16
CA LYS A 670 7.04 -27.17 20.04
C LYS A 670 6.61 -26.58 18.71
N VAL A 671 5.32 -26.30 18.53
CA VAL A 671 4.74 -25.88 17.24
C VAL A 671 4.14 -24.48 17.40
N MET A 672 4.48 -23.55 16.50
CA MET A 672 3.88 -22.21 16.52
C MET A 672 2.45 -22.24 15.98
N LEU A 673 2.25 -22.91 14.85
CA LEU A 673 0.95 -23.10 14.23
C LEU A 673 0.94 -24.34 13.35
N VAL A 674 -0.26 -24.81 12.99
CA VAL A 674 -0.50 -25.76 11.90
C VAL A 674 -1.62 -25.24 11.01
N ARG A 675 -1.62 -25.64 9.73
CA ARG A 675 -2.62 -25.20 8.75
C ARG A 675 -3.27 -26.37 8.02
N ALA A 676 -4.57 -26.23 7.78
CA ALA A 676 -5.36 -27.05 6.87
C ALA A 676 -6.24 -26.11 6.01
N THR A 677 -6.93 -26.65 5.01
CA THR A 677 -7.90 -25.89 4.19
C THR A 677 -9.16 -26.71 4.04
N LEU A 678 -10.32 -26.11 4.31
CA LEU A 678 -11.62 -26.64 3.90
C LEU A 678 -11.89 -26.19 2.46
N VAL A 679 -12.20 -27.14 1.58
CA VAL A 679 -12.58 -26.89 0.19
C VAL A 679 -13.95 -27.49 -0.08
N TRP A 680 -14.89 -26.66 -0.50
CA TRP A 680 -16.16 -27.11 -1.09
C TRP A 680 -16.00 -27.23 -2.60
N GLN A 681 -16.06 -28.45 -3.11
CA GLN A 681 -15.90 -28.75 -4.53
C GLN A 681 -17.26 -29.02 -5.17
N GLU A 682 -17.63 -28.24 -6.19
CA GLU A 682 -18.84 -28.45 -6.96
C GLU A 682 -18.83 -29.82 -7.66
N GLN A 683 -19.93 -30.55 -7.56
CA GLN A 683 -20.17 -31.86 -8.18
C GLN A 683 -21.01 -31.65 -9.44
N LYS A 684 -20.40 -31.29 -10.59
CA LYS A 684 -21.11 -31.18 -11.89
C LYS A 684 -20.74 -32.32 -12.84
N GLU A 685 -21.73 -32.86 -13.55
CA GLU A 685 -21.53 -33.78 -14.67
C GLU A 685 -21.12 -33.01 -15.94
N ARG A 686 -20.11 -33.54 -16.64
CA ARG A 686 -19.54 -33.00 -17.89
C ARG A 686 -20.62 -32.65 -18.90
N ASN A 687 -20.85 -31.36 -19.16
CA ASN A 687 -21.38 -30.85 -20.42
C ASN A 687 -20.93 -29.39 -20.64
N GLY A 688 -19.70 -29.21 -21.15
CA GLY A 688 -19.49 -28.21 -22.20
C GLY A 688 -18.99 -26.79 -21.89
N ARG A 689 -18.54 -26.41 -20.68
CA ARG A 689 -17.53 -25.34 -20.41
C ARG A 689 -17.19 -25.25 -18.90
N ASP A 690 -15.94 -24.86 -18.63
CA ASP A 690 -15.29 -24.47 -17.36
C ASP A 690 -15.07 -25.48 -16.21
N GLN A 691 -13.99 -25.23 -15.45
CA GLN A 691 -13.61 -26.01 -14.27
C GLN A 691 -14.69 -25.85 -13.18
N PRO A 692 -15.03 -26.92 -12.43
CA PRO A 692 -16.04 -26.84 -11.37
C PRO A 692 -15.64 -25.84 -10.28
N HIS A 693 -16.62 -25.13 -9.71
CA HIS A 693 -16.36 -24.17 -8.63
C HIS A 693 -15.68 -24.83 -7.43
N SER A 694 -14.76 -24.10 -6.82
CA SER A 694 -14.02 -24.51 -5.63
C SER A 694 -13.97 -23.34 -4.66
N VAL A 695 -14.55 -23.53 -3.48
CA VAL A 695 -14.68 -22.50 -2.44
C VAL A 695 -13.80 -22.91 -1.27
N SER A 696 -12.71 -22.17 -1.03
CA SER A 696 -11.65 -22.55 -0.10
C SER A 696 -11.60 -21.62 1.12
N SER A 697 -11.47 -22.20 2.31
CA SER A 697 -11.37 -21.49 3.58
C SER A 697 -10.21 -22.05 4.40
N PRO A 698 -9.20 -21.23 4.76
CA PRO A 698 -8.06 -21.71 5.54
C PRO A 698 -8.48 -22.02 6.98
N ILE A 699 -7.83 -23.03 7.56
CA ILE A 699 -7.95 -23.44 8.95
C ILE A 699 -6.58 -23.28 9.59
N ILE A 700 -6.42 -22.28 10.45
CA ILE A 700 -5.17 -21.94 11.13
C ILE A 700 -5.32 -22.24 12.62
N ILE A 701 -4.45 -23.11 13.12
CA ILE A 701 -4.48 -23.55 14.51
C ILE A 701 -3.16 -23.13 15.15
N MET A 702 -3.22 -22.17 16.06
CA MET A 702 -2.06 -21.57 16.72
C MET A 702 -1.83 -22.21 18.09
N SER A 703 -0.58 -22.24 18.55
CA SER A 703 -0.30 -22.61 19.93
C SER A 703 -0.54 -21.45 20.88
N SER A 704 -0.82 -21.80 22.14
CA SER A 704 -0.87 -20.83 23.24
C SER A 704 0.47 -20.10 23.43
N HIS A 705 1.60 -20.71 23.04
CA HIS A 705 2.90 -20.04 23.06
C HIS A 705 2.96 -18.88 22.06
N LEU A 706 2.59 -19.11 20.79
CA LEU A 706 2.51 -18.04 19.78
C LEU A 706 1.58 -16.92 20.26
N TRP A 707 0.41 -17.27 20.80
CA TRP A 707 -0.54 -16.28 21.29
C TRP A 707 -0.01 -15.39 22.43
N ARG A 708 0.92 -15.90 23.25
CA ARG A 708 1.55 -15.14 24.33
C ARG A 708 2.62 -14.15 23.85
N LEU A 709 3.09 -14.26 22.61
CA LEU A 709 4.00 -13.27 22.01
C LEU A 709 3.30 -11.95 21.66
N ARG A 710 1.96 -11.94 21.71
CA ARG A 710 1.13 -10.76 21.42
C ARG A 710 1.56 -9.56 22.27
N PRO A 711 1.71 -8.36 21.69
CA PRO A 711 2.15 -7.16 22.40
C PRO A 711 1.30 -6.84 23.65
N PRO A 712 1.91 -6.30 24.73
CA PRO A 712 1.19 -5.88 25.92
C PRO A 712 0.22 -4.73 25.62
N ILE A 713 -0.85 -4.62 26.40
CA ILE A 713 -1.83 -3.53 26.28
C ILE A 713 -1.20 -2.23 26.80
N GLU A 714 -0.98 -1.25 25.93
CA GLU A 714 -0.69 0.12 26.34
C GLU A 714 -2.02 0.81 26.67
N LYS A 715 -2.31 1.06 27.95
CA LYS A 715 -3.47 1.89 28.34
C LYS A 715 -3.22 3.32 27.87
N ILE A 716 -3.84 3.71 26.77
CA ILE A 716 -3.83 5.10 26.30
C ILE A 716 -4.85 5.88 27.13
N ALA A 717 -4.48 7.05 27.65
CA ALA A 717 -5.43 7.92 28.35
C ALA A 717 -6.58 8.31 27.40
N HIS A 718 -7.80 7.88 27.72
CA HIS A 718 -9.02 7.93 26.88
C HIS A 718 -9.55 9.36 26.55
N ASP A 719 -8.80 10.42 26.85
CA ASP A 719 -9.34 11.79 26.93
C ASP A 719 -9.46 12.52 25.57
N SER A 720 -9.10 11.90 24.44
CA SER A 720 -8.99 12.61 23.15
C SER A 720 -9.74 12.00 21.94
N MET A 721 -10.41 10.85 22.07
CA MET A 721 -10.97 10.11 20.92
C MET A 721 -12.49 9.95 20.94
N LEU A 722 -13.17 10.12 22.08
CA LEU A 722 -14.63 10.15 22.13
C LEU A 722 -15.13 11.50 21.62
N PRO A 723 -15.99 11.56 20.58
CA PRO A 723 -16.60 12.81 20.16
C PRO A 723 -17.46 13.34 21.29
N LYS A 724 -16.98 14.37 22.00
CA LYS A 724 -17.87 15.18 22.86
C LYS A 724 -18.99 15.69 21.96
N LYS A 725 -20.24 15.28 22.25
CA LYS A 725 -21.45 15.82 21.62
C LYS A 725 -21.38 17.36 21.62
N ARG A 726 -20.93 17.94 20.52
CA ARG A 726 -21.26 19.31 20.14
C ARG A 726 -22.17 19.20 18.93
N PHE A 727 -23.45 19.11 19.23
CA PHE A 727 -24.47 19.48 18.26
C PHE A 727 -24.20 20.91 17.78
N ALA A 728 -24.48 21.11 16.50
CA ALA A 728 -24.45 22.33 15.72
C ALA A 728 -24.52 23.63 16.52
N GLU A 729 -23.47 24.45 16.39
CA GLU A 729 -23.51 25.93 16.30
C GLU A 729 -22.07 26.48 16.31
N GLN A 730 -21.26 26.15 15.31
CA GLN A 730 -20.16 27.02 14.90
C GLN A 730 -20.10 26.99 13.38
N GLY A 731 -20.78 27.96 12.78
CA GLY A 731 -20.68 28.21 11.35
C GLY A 731 -19.25 28.42 10.90
N ASP A 732 -19.00 28.05 9.66
CA ASP A 732 -17.86 28.45 8.85
C ASP A 732 -17.55 29.94 9.03
N VAL A 733 -16.54 30.25 9.85
CA VAL A 733 -15.91 31.57 9.86
C VAL A 733 -14.39 31.42 9.83
N ALA A 734 -13.89 30.62 8.87
CA ALA A 734 -12.62 30.95 8.26
C ALA A 734 -12.83 32.18 7.37
N THR A 735 -12.79 33.38 7.97
CA THR A 735 -13.09 34.64 7.24
C THR A 735 -12.37 34.67 5.89
N SER A 736 -13.13 34.95 4.82
CA SER A 736 -12.65 35.21 3.46
C SER A 736 -11.45 36.18 3.42
N LYS A 737 -11.35 37.08 4.41
CA LYS A 737 -10.24 38.01 4.63
C LYS A 737 -8.89 37.32 4.89
N GLY A 738 -8.86 36.18 5.58
CA GLY A 738 -7.62 35.44 5.88
C GLY A 738 -7.01 34.79 4.63
N LYS A 739 -7.84 34.12 3.82
CA LYS A 739 -7.45 33.55 2.53
C LYS A 739 -7.04 34.64 1.52
N GLN A 740 -7.78 35.76 1.46
CA GLN A 740 -7.43 36.91 0.62
C GLN A 740 -6.11 37.59 1.02
N LYS A 741 -5.80 37.68 2.32
CA LYS A 741 -4.56 38.27 2.82
C LYS A 741 -3.34 37.43 2.46
N ALA A 742 -3.44 36.10 2.57
CA ALA A 742 -2.38 35.17 2.18
C ALA A 742 -2.10 35.23 0.67
N ILE A 743 -3.16 35.26 -0.16
CA ILE A 743 -3.04 35.40 -1.62
C ILE A 743 -2.41 36.75 -2.01
N LYS A 744 -2.80 37.86 -1.35
CA LYS A 744 -2.17 39.17 -1.57
C LYS A 744 -0.67 39.18 -1.24
N ILE A 745 -0.27 38.52 -0.15
CA ILE A 745 1.15 38.43 0.25
C ILE A 745 1.93 37.56 -0.75
N GLY A 746 1.36 36.44 -1.21
CA GLY A 746 1.96 35.60 -2.23
C GLY A 746 2.15 36.32 -3.57
N LEU A 747 1.12 37.04 -4.04
CA LEU A 747 1.17 37.84 -5.27
C LEU A 747 2.16 39.01 -5.16
N TYR A 748 2.25 39.66 -3.99
CA TYR A 748 3.22 40.74 -3.76
C TYR A 748 4.67 40.22 -3.80
N LYS A 749 4.93 39.06 -3.19
CA LYS A 749 6.25 38.41 -3.24
C LYS A 749 6.60 37.96 -4.67
N ALA A 750 5.66 37.34 -5.38
CA ALA A 750 5.84 36.94 -6.78
C ALA A 750 6.09 38.15 -7.69
N SER A 751 5.39 39.27 -7.48
CA SER A 751 5.60 40.51 -8.23
C SER A 751 6.98 41.14 -7.96
N ASN A 752 7.48 41.07 -6.73
CA ASN A 752 8.82 41.56 -6.40
C ASN A 752 9.93 40.66 -6.99
N THR A 753 9.72 39.34 -6.99
CA THR A 753 10.63 38.40 -7.66
C THR A 753 10.61 38.63 -9.18
N TRP A 754 9.43 38.83 -9.78
CA TRP A 754 9.27 39.17 -11.20
C TRP A 754 9.98 40.47 -11.58
N ASN A 755 9.86 41.53 -10.78
CA ASN A 755 10.54 42.80 -11.04
C ASN A 755 12.08 42.66 -11.00
N ARG A 756 12.61 41.84 -10.08
CA ARG A 756 14.04 41.52 -10.00
C ARG A 756 14.55 40.69 -11.19
N VAL A 757 13.72 39.78 -11.71
CA VAL A 757 14.04 38.98 -12.90
C VAL A 757 13.96 39.83 -14.17
N ARG A 758 12.97 40.74 -14.26
CA ARG A 758 12.77 41.68 -15.38
C ARG A 758 13.94 42.66 -15.54
N GLU A 759 14.52 43.13 -14.44
CA GLU A 759 15.70 44.02 -14.45
C GLU A 759 16.97 43.32 -14.94
N LYS A 760 17.07 41.99 -14.79
CA LYS A 760 18.27 41.23 -15.16
C LYS A 760 18.28 40.73 -16.61
N ARG A 761 17.13 40.50 -17.26
CA ARG A 761 17.05 40.00 -18.65
C ARG A 761 15.80 40.49 -19.42
N PRO A 762 15.81 41.73 -19.95
CA PRO A 762 14.62 42.34 -20.58
C PRO A 762 14.22 41.74 -21.94
N GLN A 763 15.12 41.05 -22.65
CA GLN A 763 14.87 40.58 -24.02
C GLN A 763 14.24 39.17 -24.11
N GLU A 764 14.27 38.36 -23.04
CA GLU A 764 13.76 36.97 -23.05
C GLU A 764 12.30 36.83 -22.55
N LEU A 765 11.67 37.92 -22.08
CA LEU A 765 10.44 37.84 -21.26
C LEU A 765 9.15 38.38 -21.90
N THR A 766 9.17 38.78 -23.18
CA THR A 766 8.06 39.51 -23.82
C THR A 766 6.76 38.68 -23.91
N ALA A 767 6.87 37.36 -24.07
CA ALA A 767 5.71 36.45 -24.10
C ALA A 767 5.10 36.17 -22.71
N LEU A 768 5.93 36.14 -21.66
CA LEU A 768 5.50 35.98 -20.26
C LEU A 768 4.92 37.26 -19.68
N GLN A 769 5.40 38.42 -20.14
CA GLN A 769 4.94 39.75 -19.73
C GLN A 769 3.48 39.99 -20.11
N HIS A 770 3.05 39.52 -21.29
CA HIS A 770 1.64 39.58 -21.69
C HIS A 770 0.76 38.71 -20.78
N LYS A 771 1.15 37.44 -20.53
CA LYS A 771 0.39 36.51 -19.69
C LYS A 771 0.29 36.99 -18.22
N PHE A 772 1.37 37.53 -17.66
CA PHE A 772 1.38 38.06 -16.30
C PHE A 772 0.51 39.33 -16.18
N SER A 773 0.56 40.22 -17.18
CA SER A 773 -0.28 41.43 -17.20
C SER A 773 -1.77 41.11 -17.31
N THR A 774 -2.15 40.07 -18.06
CA THR A 774 -3.52 39.58 -18.17
C THR A 774 -4.00 38.98 -16.85
N LEU A 775 -3.18 38.14 -16.20
CA LEU A 775 -3.47 37.59 -14.86
C LEU A 775 -3.66 38.68 -13.81
N GLN A 776 -2.82 39.72 -13.83
CA GLN A 776 -2.89 40.83 -12.88
C GLN A 776 -4.12 41.72 -13.10
N ARG A 777 -4.55 41.93 -14.36
CA ARG A 777 -5.78 42.67 -14.69
C ARG A 777 -7.05 41.92 -14.30
N CYS A 778 -7.05 40.59 -14.36
CA CYS A 778 -8.21 39.77 -13.99
C CYS A 778 -8.32 39.50 -12.48
N LEU A 779 -7.22 39.19 -11.77
CA LEU A 779 -7.27 38.81 -10.35
C LEU A 779 -7.48 39.99 -9.39
N VAL A 780 -6.90 41.16 -9.67
CA VAL A 780 -6.84 42.27 -8.70
C VAL A 780 -8.23 42.89 -8.41
N PRO A 781 -9.14 43.04 -9.39
CA PRO A 781 -10.52 43.48 -9.14
C PRO A 781 -11.36 42.45 -8.36
N LEU A 782 -11.24 41.16 -8.69
CA LEU A 782 -11.92 40.03 -8.02
C LEU A 782 -11.55 39.93 -6.53
N LEU A 783 -10.28 40.17 -6.18
CA LEU A 783 -9.78 40.11 -4.81
C LEU A 783 -10.09 41.38 -3.97
N ARG A 784 -10.62 42.44 -4.57
CA ARG A 784 -11.03 43.68 -3.88
C ARG A 784 -12.55 43.81 -3.68
N GLY A 785 -13.34 42.80 -4.10
CA GLY A 785 -14.78 42.77 -3.87
C GLY A 785 -15.57 43.85 -4.62
N ARG A 786 -15.05 44.37 -5.74
CA ARG A 786 -15.80 45.29 -6.60
C ARG A 786 -16.60 44.50 -7.64
N ASN A 787 -17.87 44.85 -7.82
CA ASN A 787 -18.73 44.30 -8.87
C ASN A 787 -18.10 44.53 -10.25
N ILE A 788 -17.92 43.44 -11.01
CA ILE A 788 -17.53 43.48 -12.41
C ILE A 788 -18.78 43.79 -13.23
N SER A 789 -19.24 45.04 -13.19
CA SER A 789 -20.16 45.58 -14.19
C SER A 789 -19.58 46.78 -14.93
N ALA A 790 -18.48 47.37 -14.44
CA ALA A 790 -17.83 48.51 -15.08
C ALA A 790 -16.70 48.14 -16.07
N ALA A 791 -16.28 46.86 -16.13
CA ALA A 791 -15.25 46.41 -17.07
C ALA A 791 -15.82 45.74 -18.34
N ALA A 792 -17.16 45.63 -18.44
CA ALA A 792 -17.84 45.02 -19.59
C ALA A 792 -18.22 46.01 -20.69
N SER A 793 -17.90 47.30 -20.56
CA SER A 793 -18.23 48.32 -21.58
C SER A 793 -17.17 48.49 -22.68
N SER A 794 -16.08 47.70 -22.70
CA SER A 794 -15.05 47.79 -23.75
C SER A 794 -14.69 46.49 -24.45
N SER A 795 -15.46 45.42 -24.28
CA SER A 795 -15.31 44.24 -25.16
C SER A 795 -16.66 43.59 -25.46
N GLN A 796 -17.17 43.84 -26.66
CA GLN A 796 -18.21 43.02 -27.28
C GLN A 796 -17.60 41.64 -27.55
N ARG A 797 -17.99 40.64 -26.75
CA ARG A 797 -17.98 39.18 -26.97
C ARG A 797 -17.59 38.48 -25.67
N CYS A 798 -18.60 38.19 -24.84
CA CYS A 798 -18.62 37.03 -23.93
C CYS A 798 -19.96 37.03 -23.20
N SER A 799 -20.98 36.45 -23.84
CA SER A 799 -22.26 36.12 -23.22
C SER A 799 -22.25 34.66 -22.78
N ALA A 800 -22.14 34.43 -21.47
CA ALA A 800 -22.70 33.32 -20.68
C ALA A 800 -21.86 33.10 -19.42
N VAL A 801 -22.43 33.38 -18.24
CA VAL A 801 -21.80 33.12 -16.93
C VAL A 801 -22.67 32.14 -16.12
N PRO A 802 -22.17 30.93 -15.80
CA PRO A 802 -22.61 30.09 -14.69
C PRO A 802 -21.47 29.89 -13.62
N PRO A 803 -21.71 29.20 -12.48
CA PRO A 803 -21.38 29.72 -11.14
C PRO A 803 -19.93 29.54 -10.61
N TYR A 804 -19.33 30.68 -10.27
CA TYR A 804 -18.39 31.12 -9.19
C TYR A 804 -17.45 30.19 -8.38
N GLN A 805 -17.49 28.87 -8.44
CA GLN A 805 -16.57 28.01 -7.64
C GLN A 805 -15.52 27.26 -8.46
N THR A 806 -15.84 26.82 -9.67
CA THR A 806 -14.94 26.01 -10.51
C THR A 806 -13.88 26.82 -11.25
N GLU A 807 -14.17 28.08 -11.61
CA GLU A 807 -13.17 28.96 -12.23
C GLU A 807 -12.09 29.41 -11.24
N LEU A 808 -12.41 29.54 -9.94
CA LEU A 808 -11.41 29.93 -8.94
C LEU A 808 -10.32 28.87 -8.81
N THR A 809 -10.68 27.58 -8.88
CA THR A 809 -9.75 26.44 -8.82
C THR A 809 -8.93 26.31 -10.10
N ALA A 810 -9.54 26.54 -11.27
CA ALA A 810 -8.83 26.54 -12.55
C ALA A 810 -7.83 27.72 -12.68
N LEU A 811 -8.23 28.91 -12.23
CA LEU A 811 -7.37 30.09 -12.18
C LEU A 811 -6.28 29.93 -11.10
N GLN A 812 -6.58 29.28 -9.97
CA GLN A 812 -5.60 28.90 -8.95
C GLN A 812 -4.56 27.91 -9.50
N HIS A 813 -4.99 26.90 -10.27
CA HIS A 813 -4.09 25.95 -10.92
C HIS A 813 -3.18 26.62 -11.96
N GLN A 814 -3.69 27.56 -12.75
CA GLN A 814 -2.85 28.32 -13.69
C GLN A 814 -1.87 29.25 -12.97
N VAL A 815 -2.28 29.87 -11.84
CA VAL A 815 -1.40 30.66 -10.97
C VAL A 815 -0.35 29.79 -10.28
N LEU A 816 -0.69 28.55 -9.91
CA LEU A 816 0.23 27.57 -9.32
C LEU A 816 1.23 27.04 -10.32
N ASN A 817 0.82 26.74 -11.55
CA ASN A 817 1.73 26.36 -12.62
C ASN A 817 2.70 27.51 -12.93
N ALA A 818 2.23 28.76 -12.94
CA ALA A 818 3.08 29.92 -13.09
C ALA A 818 4.02 30.11 -11.88
N ALA A 819 3.53 29.95 -10.65
CA ALA A 819 4.33 30.10 -9.42
C ALA A 819 5.36 28.98 -9.23
N ALA A 820 5.04 27.75 -9.63
CA ALA A 820 5.96 26.63 -9.69
C ALA A 820 7.05 26.90 -10.73
N LEU A 821 6.67 27.35 -11.94
CA LEU A 821 7.63 27.77 -12.97
C LEU A 821 8.56 28.89 -12.48
N PHE A 822 8.02 29.88 -11.74
CA PHE A 822 8.82 30.95 -11.12
C PHE A 822 9.71 30.47 -9.97
N SER A 823 9.23 29.53 -9.17
CA SER A 823 10.02 28.90 -8.11
C SER A 823 11.20 28.14 -8.69
N THR A 824 10.99 27.36 -9.75
CA THR A 824 12.02 26.58 -10.43
C THR A 824 13.07 27.48 -11.12
N ILE A 825 12.65 28.63 -11.65
CA ILE A 825 13.57 29.64 -12.20
C ILE A 825 14.36 30.34 -11.07
N ALA A 826 13.75 30.54 -9.90
CA ALA A 826 14.39 31.19 -8.75
C ALA A 826 15.33 30.28 -7.96
N THR A 827 15.15 28.95 -7.96
CA THR A 827 16.11 27.99 -7.37
C THR A 827 17.27 27.62 -8.30
N ARG A 828 17.20 27.97 -9.59
CA ARG A 828 18.33 27.88 -10.53
C ARG A 828 19.23 29.14 -10.54
N GLN A 829 18.87 30.18 -9.78
CA GLN A 829 19.70 31.35 -9.46
C GLN A 829 20.22 31.25 -8.04
#